data_AF-A0A3D8RZ68-F1
#
_entry.id   AF-A0A3D8RZ68-F1
#
_cell.length_a   1.000
_cell.length_b   1.000
_cell.length_c   1.000
_cell.angle_alpha   90.00
_cell.angle_beta   90.00
_cell.angle_gamma   90.00
#
_symmetry.space_group_name_H-M   'P 1'
#
loop_
_entity.id
_entity.type
_entity.pdbx_description
1 polymer ?
#
loop_
_entity_poly.entity_id
_entity_poly.type
_entity_poly.pdbx_seq_one_letter_code
_entity_poly.pdbx_strand_id
1 'polypeptide(L)'
;MVEYEFGGPLGAAGITFGLPVLLYVFAFACNDVSGCPVPILLHPCDFAWESLNADAGLLNASLSKFFTREAMLVTVAYYVIGLFLWRVLPANEVYGTKLVHHHRPLLYRFNAFSASVVVLAICAAGTYFQGAEFPVWTYITDNYVQLLTANILISYALSVFLYVNSFTVDTKYPNRGLRELAAGGTTGNFIYDFYIGRELNPRVTLPLLGEVDIKTWCEVCPGLTAWILLDLAFIAQQYRSYGYISDSIIFTTAVQAYYVLSSQYNESSILTMMDITTDGMGFMLSFGDIVWVPFLYSTQARYLAAFPVHLGWPRILGVAAIFVLGIYIFKAANNQKHLFRTQPEHPAVRGLSSIRTKRGTRLLTAGWWGLSRHINYFGDWMQALPFSLPTGIAGYMILPAGAALTSADLSDSQSRTMLDGRVVVQGPATGWGMIFTYFYVLYFGVLLIHRERRDDAMCAKKYGEDWKTYRRTIASSHNARLATHCPGGNHFIRLSGPHLVPGKIIKPNPVARHARLGAATKTLYVYYSPGVPTAEANYNGDIRFGSDRSYMNERTALHEISHTLGVGQTSAFDELCASGDWPRALPLLRSWDGPDAVINCGGGHFWPYGLNYNDEWSETNGDRNVLLVNAMVADGM
;
A
#
# COMPACT_ATOMS: atom_id res chain seq x y z
N MET A 1 -29.22 7.21 0.81
CA MET A 1 -28.22 7.56 1.84
C MET A 1 -26.97 7.96 1.08
N VAL A 2 -26.41 9.14 1.37
CA VAL A 2 -25.13 9.55 0.77
C VAL A 2 -24.04 8.70 1.41
N GLU A 3 -23.31 7.92 0.62
CA GLU A 3 -22.21 7.11 1.10
C GLU A 3 -20.92 7.92 0.94
N TYR A 4 -20.30 8.25 2.07
CA TYR A 4 -19.07 9.02 2.09
C TYR A 4 -17.86 8.09 2.08
N GLU A 5 -16.86 8.43 1.28
CA GLU A 5 -15.53 7.81 1.27
C GLU A 5 -14.53 8.71 2.00
N PHE A 6 -13.27 8.30 2.13
CA PHE A 6 -12.19 9.14 2.68
C PHE A 6 -12.47 9.76 4.07
N GLY A 7 -13.23 9.05 4.93
CA GLY A 7 -13.61 9.58 6.26
C GLY A 7 -14.64 10.72 6.22
N GLY A 8 -15.33 10.89 5.09
CA GLY A 8 -16.37 11.90 4.89
C GLY A 8 -15.84 13.32 4.95
N PRO A 9 -16.69 14.31 5.29
CA PRO A 9 -16.31 15.72 5.24
C PRO A 9 -15.09 16.08 6.09
N LEU A 10 -14.92 15.45 7.27
CA LEU A 10 -13.76 15.70 8.14
C LEU A 10 -12.48 15.14 7.54
N GLY A 11 -12.52 13.93 6.99
CA GLY A 11 -11.36 13.35 6.33
C GLY A 11 -11.00 14.10 5.03
N ALA A 12 -11.99 14.47 4.22
CA ALA A 12 -11.81 15.33 3.06
C ALA A 12 -11.16 16.68 3.41
N ALA A 13 -11.61 17.34 4.49
CA ALA A 13 -11.00 18.58 4.99
C ALA A 13 -9.55 18.34 5.44
N GLY A 14 -9.31 17.29 6.24
CA GLY A 14 -7.99 16.93 6.74
C GLY A 14 -7.00 16.66 5.60
N ILE A 15 -7.42 15.99 4.53
CA ILE A 15 -6.58 15.72 3.35
C ILE A 15 -6.36 17.02 2.56
N THR A 16 -7.41 17.81 2.34
CA THR A 16 -7.36 19.04 1.53
C THR A 16 -6.37 20.07 2.08
N PHE A 17 -6.27 20.20 3.40
CA PHE A 17 -5.35 21.16 4.03
C PHE A 17 -4.08 20.50 4.59
N GLY A 18 -4.15 19.22 4.97
CA GLY A 18 -3.04 18.51 5.59
C GLY A 18 -1.98 18.01 4.61
N LEU A 19 -2.36 17.56 3.41
CA LEU A 19 -1.37 17.04 2.45
C LEU A 19 -0.39 18.11 1.93
N PRO A 20 -0.80 19.34 1.59
CA PRO A 20 0.15 20.40 1.26
C PRO A 20 1.17 20.66 2.38
N VAL A 21 0.70 20.69 3.63
CA VAL A 21 1.57 20.85 4.81
C VAL A 21 2.53 19.66 4.94
N LEU A 22 2.04 18.44 4.74
CA LEU A 22 2.87 17.23 4.79
C LEU A 22 4.01 17.28 3.77
N LEU A 23 3.76 17.75 2.54
CA LEU A 23 4.82 17.88 1.54
C LEU A 23 5.86 18.96 1.92
N TYR A 24 5.45 20.05 2.57
CA TYR A 24 6.43 20.98 3.15
C TYR A 24 7.22 20.35 4.29
N VAL A 25 6.59 19.55 5.16
CA VAL A 25 7.31 18.79 6.18
C VAL A 25 8.36 17.88 5.53
N PHE A 26 8.03 17.18 4.45
CA PHE A 26 8.99 16.37 3.70
C PHE A 26 10.11 17.22 3.07
N ALA A 27 9.76 18.41 2.54
CA ALA A 27 10.71 19.33 1.94
C ALA A 27 11.73 19.88 2.97
N PHE A 28 11.28 20.24 4.16
CA PHE A 28 12.09 20.93 5.16
C PHE A 28 12.68 20.01 6.22
N ALA A 29 11.98 18.96 6.64
CA ALA A 29 12.46 18.04 7.66
C ALA A 29 13.46 17.01 7.11
N CYS A 30 13.53 16.82 5.79
CA CYS A 30 14.55 16.02 5.11
C CYS A 30 15.14 16.88 4.00
N ASN A 31 16.33 17.45 4.23
CA ASN A 31 16.91 18.48 3.37
C ASN A 31 18.43 18.34 3.21
N ASP A 32 18.97 19.03 2.21
CA ASP A 32 20.39 19.12 1.86
C ASP A 32 21.15 20.26 2.58
N VAL A 33 20.53 20.85 3.61
CA VAL A 33 21.10 21.88 4.47
C VAL A 33 21.72 21.26 5.71
N SER A 34 20.94 20.47 6.47
CA SER A 34 21.33 19.96 7.79
C SER A 34 21.16 18.45 7.94
N GLY A 35 20.18 17.82 7.29
CA GLY A 35 19.95 16.38 7.48
C GLY A 35 18.58 15.84 7.09
N CYS A 36 18.44 14.54 7.24
CA CYS A 36 17.21 13.78 7.07
C CYS A 36 17.08 12.69 8.15
N PRO A 37 16.25 12.87 9.20
CA PRO A 37 15.57 14.13 9.52
C PRO A 37 16.56 15.24 9.91
N VAL A 38 16.10 16.48 9.94
CA VAL A 38 16.87 17.60 10.49
C VAL A 38 17.25 17.34 11.97
N PRO A 39 18.44 17.76 12.43
CA PRO A 39 18.99 17.38 13.75
C PRO A 39 18.07 17.63 14.94
N ILE A 40 17.37 18.77 15.01
CA ILE A 40 16.44 19.06 16.12
C ILE A 40 15.33 18.01 16.30
N LEU A 41 14.94 17.29 15.23
CA LEU A 41 13.90 16.25 15.30
C LEU A 41 14.41 14.94 15.92
N LEU A 42 15.72 14.76 16.06
CA LEU A 42 16.32 13.61 16.75
C LEU A 42 16.27 13.78 18.28
N HIS A 43 16.13 15.02 18.76
CA HIS A 43 16.12 15.37 20.17
C HIS A 43 14.82 16.11 20.54
N PRO A 44 13.66 15.43 20.55
CA PRO A 44 12.36 16.10 20.75
C PRO A 44 12.20 16.75 22.13
N CYS A 45 12.97 16.31 23.13
CA CYS A 45 12.96 16.92 24.46
C CYS A 45 13.61 18.32 24.48
N ASP A 46 14.49 18.61 23.53
CA ASP A 46 15.24 19.88 23.43
C ASP A 46 14.67 20.79 22.32
N PHE A 47 13.41 20.55 21.92
CA PHE A 47 12.79 21.23 20.79
C PHE A 47 12.72 22.76 20.99
N ALA A 48 13.31 23.49 20.04
CA ALA A 48 13.20 24.94 19.95
C ALA A 48 12.84 25.36 18.52
N TRP A 49 11.90 26.30 18.38
CA TRP A 49 11.45 26.82 17.09
C TRP A 49 12.58 27.50 16.29
N GLU A 50 13.49 28.18 16.99
CA GLU A 50 14.63 28.83 16.34
C GLU A 50 15.60 27.81 15.75
N SER A 51 15.91 26.74 16.49
CA SER A 51 16.74 25.62 16.01
C SER A 51 16.08 24.89 14.84
N LEU A 52 14.75 24.65 14.90
CA LEU A 52 14.02 24.08 13.77
C LEU A 52 14.10 24.97 12.53
N ASN A 53 13.94 26.28 12.69
CA ASN A 53 14.06 27.20 11.57
C ASN A 53 15.49 27.24 11.02
N ALA A 54 16.51 27.18 11.86
CA ALA A 54 17.90 27.08 11.44
C ALA A 54 18.16 25.81 10.61
N ASP A 55 17.83 24.64 11.18
CA ASP A 55 18.08 23.35 10.54
C ASP A 55 17.23 23.16 9.27
N ALA A 56 16.01 23.68 9.23
CA ALA A 56 15.15 23.65 8.04
C ALA A 56 15.62 24.62 6.92
N GLY A 57 16.65 25.45 7.16
CA GLY A 57 17.05 26.50 6.23
C GLY A 57 16.01 27.61 6.09
N LEU A 58 15.24 27.85 7.16
CA LEU A 58 14.17 28.82 7.27
C LEU A 58 14.50 30.04 8.16
N LEU A 59 15.70 30.08 8.75
CA LEU A 59 16.14 31.23 9.54
C LEU A 59 16.14 32.50 8.67
N ASN A 60 15.41 33.53 9.09
CA ASN A 60 15.18 34.75 8.30
C ASN A 60 14.57 34.51 6.91
N ALA A 61 13.88 33.39 6.69
CA ALA A 61 13.24 33.10 5.41
C ALA A 61 12.19 34.17 5.09
N SER A 62 12.37 34.82 3.94
CA SER A 62 11.35 35.69 3.38
C SER A 62 10.32 34.89 2.58
N LEU A 63 9.23 35.53 2.17
CA LEU A 63 8.22 34.93 1.31
C LEU A 63 8.83 34.34 0.02
N SER A 64 9.98 34.84 -0.44
CA SER A 64 10.69 34.33 -1.63
C SER A 64 11.19 32.89 -1.51
N LYS A 65 11.37 32.38 -0.28
CA LYS A 65 11.75 30.97 -0.06
C LYS A 65 10.61 30.02 -0.42
N PHE A 66 9.37 30.47 -0.25
CA PHE A 66 8.17 29.71 -0.56
C PHE A 66 7.66 30.03 -1.96
N PHE A 67 7.69 31.29 -2.39
CA PHE A 67 7.08 31.71 -3.63
C PHE A 67 7.90 32.77 -4.37
N THR A 68 8.16 32.51 -5.65
CA THR A 68 8.67 33.50 -6.60
C THR A 68 7.76 33.54 -7.82
N ARG A 69 7.63 34.73 -8.43
CA ARG A 69 6.82 34.89 -9.65
C ARG A 69 7.44 34.10 -10.80
N GLU A 70 8.75 34.05 -10.83
CA GLU A 70 9.58 33.34 -11.79
C GLU A 70 9.29 31.84 -11.74
N ALA A 71 9.27 31.21 -10.56
CA ALA A 71 8.93 29.79 -10.43
C ALA A 71 7.50 29.50 -10.90
N MET A 72 6.53 30.33 -10.52
CA MET A 72 5.15 30.22 -11.01
C MET A 72 5.08 30.30 -12.54
N LEU A 73 5.76 31.27 -13.16
CA LEU A 73 5.79 31.42 -14.61
C LEU A 73 6.46 30.22 -15.30
N VAL A 74 7.55 29.69 -14.74
CA VAL A 74 8.22 28.48 -15.26
C VAL A 74 7.31 27.26 -15.17
N THR A 75 6.59 27.07 -14.05
CA THR A 75 5.62 25.98 -13.91
C THR A 75 4.48 26.10 -14.93
N VAL A 76 3.94 27.30 -15.13
CA VAL A 76 2.90 27.53 -16.15
C VAL A 76 3.46 27.29 -17.56
N ALA A 77 4.68 27.75 -17.86
CA ALA A 77 5.33 27.50 -19.14
C ALA A 77 5.51 26.00 -19.41
N TYR A 78 5.91 25.22 -18.40
CA TYR A 78 6.00 23.76 -18.48
C TYR A 78 4.68 23.12 -18.89
N TYR A 79 3.56 23.53 -18.28
CA TYR A 79 2.23 23.03 -18.65
C TYR A 79 1.79 23.46 -20.06
N VAL A 80 2.07 24.70 -20.45
CA VAL A 80 1.77 25.20 -21.79
C VAL A 80 2.56 24.42 -22.85
N ILE A 81 3.84 24.13 -22.60
CA ILE A 81 4.65 23.27 -23.47
C ILE A 81 4.04 21.86 -23.54
N GLY A 82 3.63 21.29 -22.40
CA GLY A 82 2.96 19.98 -22.35
C GLY A 82 1.67 19.94 -23.17
N LEU A 83 0.82 20.96 -23.04
CA LEU A 83 -0.41 21.09 -23.84
C LEU A 83 -0.12 21.28 -25.33
N PHE A 84 0.90 22.08 -25.65
CA PHE A 84 1.34 22.27 -27.03
C PHE A 84 1.78 20.95 -27.65
N LEU A 85 2.65 20.19 -26.97
CA LEU A 85 3.10 18.86 -27.41
C LEU A 85 1.93 17.89 -27.55
N TRP A 86 1.02 17.87 -26.57
CA TRP A 86 -0.20 17.06 -26.61
C TRP A 86 -1.06 17.39 -27.85
N ARG A 87 -1.09 18.65 -28.26
CA ARG A 87 -1.85 19.09 -29.44
C ARG A 87 -1.17 18.76 -30.77
N VAL A 88 0.14 18.96 -30.89
CA VAL A 88 0.86 18.90 -32.19
C VAL A 88 1.39 17.51 -32.53
N LEU A 89 1.75 16.70 -31.52
CA LEU A 89 2.29 15.37 -31.77
C LEU A 89 1.20 14.39 -32.22
N PRO A 90 1.54 13.36 -33.03
CA PRO A 90 0.62 12.29 -33.37
C PRO A 90 0.02 11.66 -32.11
N ALA A 91 -1.29 11.36 -32.15
CA ALA A 91 -2.00 10.82 -31.01
C ALA A 91 -2.94 9.69 -31.42
N ASN A 92 -3.16 8.78 -30.49
CA ASN A 92 -4.15 7.73 -30.61
C ASN A 92 -5.48 8.26 -30.06
N GLU A 93 -6.54 8.12 -30.85
CA GLU A 93 -7.89 8.48 -30.42
C GLU A 93 -8.66 7.23 -30.00
N VAL A 94 -9.14 7.23 -28.76
CA VAL A 94 -9.77 6.06 -28.13
C VAL A 94 -11.06 6.46 -27.45
N TYR A 95 -12.11 5.67 -27.64
CA TYR A 95 -13.37 5.85 -26.91
C TYR A 95 -13.26 5.29 -25.50
N GLY A 96 -13.66 6.09 -24.51
CA GLY A 96 -13.76 5.67 -23.12
C GLY A 96 -14.97 4.77 -22.85
N THR A 97 -15.20 4.51 -21.57
CA THR A 97 -16.42 3.82 -21.13
C THR A 97 -17.65 4.69 -21.37
N LYS A 98 -18.83 4.05 -21.43
CA LYS A 98 -20.09 4.76 -21.62
C LYS A 98 -20.46 5.53 -20.35
N LEU A 99 -20.79 6.80 -20.53
CA LEU A 99 -21.38 7.65 -19.50
C LEU A 99 -22.68 7.04 -18.98
N VAL A 100 -22.92 7.15 -17.68
CA VAL A 100 -24.02 6.45 -17.00
C VAL A 100 -25.37 6.96 -17.50
N HIS A 101 -25.51 8.28 -17.63
CA HIS A 101 -26.79 8.91 -17.97
C HIS A 101 -27.02 9.08 -19.48
N HIS A 102 -25.96 8.95 -20.29
CA HIS A 102 -26.06 9.14 -21.74
C HIS A 102 -25.94 7.84 -22.54
N HIS A 103 -25.40 6.78 -21.95
CA HIS A 103 -25.08 5.51 -22.63
C HIS A 103 -24.17 5.67 -23.87
N ARG A 104 -23.46 6.79 -23.95
CA ARG A 104 -22.51 7.14 -25.02
C ARG A 104 -21.11 7.29 -24.43
N PRO A 105 -20.06 6.84 -25.15
CA PRO A 105 -18.68 7.07 -24.74
C PRO A 105 -18.20 8.47 -25.15
N LEU A 106 -17.22 8.98 -24.42
CA LEU A 106 -16.44 10.16 -24.82
C LEU A 106 -15.20 9.73 -25.64
N LEU A 107 -14.77 10.57 -26.57
CA LEU A 107 -13.53 10.39 -27.32
C LEU A 107 -12.37 11.05 -26.56
N TYR A 108 -11.23 10.35 -26.48
CA TYR A 108 -10.02 10.80 -25.81
C TYR A 108 -8.84 10.76 -26.76
N ARG A 109 -7.91 11.70 -26.58
CA ARG A 109 -6.69 11.87 -27.38
C ARG A 109 -5.47 11.62 -26.50
N PHE A 110 -4.62 10.68 -26.92
CA PHE A 110 -3.50 10.18 -26.13
C PHE A 110 -2.18 10.20 -26.89
N ASN A 111 -1.18 10.86 -26.31
CA ASN A 111 0.20 10.92 -26.81
C ASN A 111 1.22 11.27 -25.71
N ALA A 112 0.90 10.98 -24.45
CA ALA A 112 1.74 11.36 -23.30
C ALA A 112 3.17 10.82 -23.44
N PHE A 113 3.32 9.56 -23.86
CA PHE A 113 4.64 8.95 -24.08
C PHE A 113 5.50 9.75 -25.06
N SER A 114 4.94 10.13 -26.21
CA SER A 114 5.68 10.88 -27.23
C SER A 114 6.03 12.29 -26.73
N ALA A 115 5.10 12.94 -26.02
CA ALA A 115 5.35 14.24 -25.41
C ALA A 115 6.50 14.17 -24.39
N SER A 116 6.48 13.18 -23.50
CA SER A 116 7.56 12.95 -22.52
C SER A 116 8.89 12.69 -23.19
N VAL A 117 8.93 11.83 -24.21
CA VAL A 117 10.17 11.51 -24.94
C VAL A 117 10.78 12.77 -25.57
N VAL A 118 9.95 13.67 -26.13
CA VAL A 118 10.44 14.95 -26.68
C VAL A 118 11.05 15.82 -25.59
N VAL A 119 10.37 15.98 -24.45
CA VAL A 119 10.88 16.76 -23.30
C VAL A 119 12.21 16.16 -22.78
N LEU A 120 12.26 14.84 -22.61
CA LEU A 120 13.45 14.12 -22.17
C LEU A 120 14.60 14.21 -23.17
N ALA A 121 14.32 14.20 -24.48
CA ALA A 121 15.33 14.37 -25.52
C ALA A 121 15.94 15.77 -25.49
N ILE A 122 15.15 16.82 -25.26
CA ILE A 122 15.64 18.19 -25.06
C ILE A 122 16.54 18.26 -23.82
N CYS A 123 16.11 17.63 -22.73
CA CYS A 123 16.91 17.57 -21.51
C CYS A 123 18.21 16.78 -21.68
N ALA A 124 18.18 15.68 -22.43
CA ALA A 124 19.37 14.89 -22.75
C ALA A 124 20.36 15.67 -23.62
N ALA A 125 19.86 16.42 -24.62
CA ALA A 125 20.70 17.31 -25.42
C ALA A 125 21.32 18.42 -24.55
N GLY A 126 20.53 19.08 -23.69
CA GLY A 126 21.03 20.08 -22.74
C GLY A 126 22.12 19.51 -21.82
N THR A 127 21.90 18.31 -21.29
CA THR A 127 22.86 17.58 -20.45
C THR A 127 24.14 17.22 -21.22
N TYR A 128 24.03 16.81 -22.49
CA TYR A 128 25.20 16.50 -23.31
C TYR A 128 26.11 17.72 -23.51
N PHE A 129 25.54 18.91 -23.71
CA PHE A 129 26.31 20.14 -23.95
C PHE A 129 26.78 20.84 -22.68
N GLN A 130 26.01 20.79 -21.59
CA GLN A 130 26.27 21.58 -20.37
C GLN A 130 26.51 20.72 -19.12
N GLY A 131 26.48 19.39 -19.25
CA GLY A 131 26.66 18.47 -18.13
C GLY A 131 25.60 18.66 -17.04
N ALA A 132 26.03 18.49 -15.80
CA ALA A 132 25.17 18.69 -14.63
C ALA A 132 24.82 20.17 -14.34
N GLU A 133 25.47 21.11 -15.03
CA GLU A 133 25.22 22.55 -14.94
C GLU A 133 24.13 23.04 -15.92
N PHE A 134 23.51 22.12 -16.67
CA PHE A 134 22.39 22.46 -17.55
C PHE A 134 21.31 23.24 -16.77
N PRO A 135 20.92 24.46 -17.21
CA PRO A 135 20.08 25.37 -16.42
C PRO A 135 18.75 24.80 -15.93
N VAL A 136 18.17 23.81 -16.63
CA VAL A 136 16.95 23.15 -16.15
C VAL A 136 17.21 22.38 -14.85
N TRP A 137 18.34 21.68 -14.75
CA TRP A 137 18.70 20.89 -13.58
C TRP A 137 19.01 21.75 -12.36
N THR A 138 19.81 22.81 -12.55
CA THR A 138 20.13 23.75 -11.47
C THR A 138 18.87 24.49 -11.03
N TYR A 139 18.05 24.97 -11.97
CA TYR A 139 16.81 25.68 -11.62
C TYR A 139 15.84 24.83 -10.81
N ILE A 140 15.64 23.56 -11.21
CA ILE A 140 14.76 22.64 -10.49
C ILE A 140 15.24 22.41 -9.05
N THR A 141 16.54 22.16 -8.84
CA THR A 141 17.08 21.89 -7.50
C THR A 141 17.05 23.14 -6.63
N ASP A 142 17.42 24.29 -7.20
CA ASP A 142 17.58 25.54 -6.45
C ASP A 142 16.23 26.17 -6.09
N ASN A 143 15.18 25.87 -6.87
CA ASN A 143 13.82 26.38 -6.69
C ASN A 143 12.80 25.29 -6.32
N TYR A 144 13.24 24.16 -5.76
CA TYR A 144 12.37 23.01 -5.47
C TYR A 144 11.13 23.40 -4.65
N VAL A 145 11.30 24.18 -3.58
CA VAL A 145 10.20 24.62 -2.71
C VAL A 145 9.27 25.60 -3.43
N GLN A 146 9.80 26.49 -4.27
CA GLN A 146 9.01 27.44 -5.03
C GLN A 146 8.20 26.75 -6.13
N LEU A 147 8.77 25.72 -6.78
CA LEU A 147 8.07 24.87 -7.72
C LEU A 147 6.97 24.05 -7.02
N LEU A 148 7.26 23.46 -5.85
CA LEU A 148 6.24 22.80 -5.03
C LEU A 148 5.07 23.74 -4.72
N THR A 149 5.38 24.94 -4.24
CA THR A 149 4.38 25.96 -3.91
C THR A 149 3.58 26.40 -5.14
N ALA A 150 4.23 26.57 -6.29
CA ALA A 150 3.54 26.90 -7.53
C ALA A 150 2.53 25.82 -7.93
N ASN A 151 2.93 24.54 -7.87
CA ASN A 151 2.04 23.42 -8.17
C ASN A 151 0.89 23.30 -7.14
N ILE A 152 1.14 23.55 -5.85
CA ILE A 152 0.09 23.62 -4.82
C ILE A 152 -0.93 24.70 -5.16
N LEU A 153 -0.49 25.92 -5.44
CA LEU A 153 -1.39 27.03 -5.77
C LEU A 153 -2.18 26.76 -7.05
N ILE A 154 -1.54 26.19 -8.09
CA ILE A 154 -2.23 25.81 -9.32
C ILE A 154 -3.27 24.72 -9.05
N SER A 155 -2.97 23.72 -8.20
CA SER A 155 -3.93 22.67 -7.86
C SER A 155 -5.17 23.22 -7.17
N TYR A 156 -5.02 24.17 -6.25
CA TYR A 156 -6.15 24.86 -5.60
C TYR A 156 -6.94 25.71 -6.61
N ALA A 157 -6.25 26.49 -7.44
CA ALA A 157 -6.89 27.33 -8.45
C ALA A 157 -7.70 26.49 -9.45
N LEU A 158 -7.12 25.37 -9.92
CA LEU A 158 -7.79 24.41 -10.78
C LEU A 158 -9.01 23.80 -10.08
N SER A 159 -8.87 23.38 -8.83
CA SER A 159 -9.97 22.80 -8.05
C SER A 159 -11.13 23.77 -7.85
N VAL A 160 -10.83 25.05 -7.56
CA VAL A 160 -11.84 26.12 -7.45
C VAL A 160 -12.55 26.32 -8.79
N PHE A 161 -11.79 26.41 -9.89
CA PHE A 161 -12.35 26.52 -11.23
C PHE A 161 -13.28 25.34 -11.55
N LEU A 162 -12.83 24.10 -11.29
CA LEU A 162 -13.61 22.88 -11.53
C LEU A 162 -14.89 22.84 -10.70
N TYR A 163 -14.81 23.20 -9.41
CA TYR A 163 -15.96 23.26 -8.53
C TYR A 163 -17.00 24.27 -9.02
N VAL A 164 -16.58 25.50 -9.33
CA VAL A 164 -17.47 26.55 -9.84
C VAL A 164 -18.06 26.16 -11.21
N ASN A 165 -17.23 25.66 -12.12
CA ASN A 165 -17.66 25.26 -13.46
C ASN A 165 -18.64 24.09 -13.44
N SER A 166 -18.57 23.21 -12.44
CA SER A 166 -19.48 22.07 -12.32
C SER A 166 -20.95 22.48 -12.15
N PHE A 167 -21.25 23.68 -11.65
CA PHE A 167 -22.62 24.18 -11.53
C PHE A 167 -23.25 24.58 -12.87
N THR A 168 -22.46 24.64 -13.93
CA THR A 168 -22.96 24.86 -15.30
C THR A 168 -23.45 23.57 -15.97
N VAL A 169 -23.25 22.41 -15.36
CA VAL A 169 -23.70 21.11 -15.89
C VAL A 169 -25.21 21.03 -15.83
N ASP A 170 -25.86 20.83 -16.98
CA ASP A 170 -27.30 20.58 -17.05
C ASP A 170 -27.63 19.19 -16.49
N THR A 171 -28.32 19.16 -15.36
CA THR A 171 -28.71 17.92 -14.67
C THR A 171 -29.95 17.26 -15.26
N LYS A 172 -30.54 17.80 -16.35
CA LYS A 172 -31.59 17.14 -17.13
C LYS A 172 -30.96 16.20 -18.14
N TYR A 173 -30.77 14.95 -17.72
CA TYR A 173 -30.17 13.93 -18.58
C TYR A 173 -31.17 13.28 -19.54
N PRO A 174 -30.74 12.87 -20.75
CA PRO A 174 -29.44 13.18 -21.35
C PRO A 174 -29.38 14.64 -21.82
N ASN A 175 -28.32 15.36 -21.44
CA ASN A 175 -28.08 16.72 -21.93
C ASN A 175 -27.29 16.73 -23.26
N ARG A 176 -27.26 17.89 -23.92
CA ARG A 176 -26.57 18.06 -25.21
C ARG A 176 -25.05 18.05 -25.11
N GLY A 177 -24.50 18.41 -23.95
CA GLY A 177 -23.06 18.56 -23.74
C GLY A 177 -22.31 17.25 -23.44
N LEU A 178 -23.01 16.13 -23.24
CA LEU A 178 -22.42 14.87 -22.75
C LEU A 178 -21.61 15.06 -21.45
N ARG A 179 -22.06 15.98 -20.59
CA ARG A 179 -21.45 16.27 -19.28
C ARG A 179 -22.32 15.66 -18.19
N GLU A 180 -21.73 14.96 -17.23
CA GLU A 180 -22.48 14.41 -16.09
C GLU A 180 -21.74 14.66 -14.76
N LEU A 181 -22.52 14.77 -13.69
CA LEU A 181 -21.99 14.87 -12.34
C LEU A 181 -21.58 13.49 -11.82
N ALA A 182 -20.46 13.42 -11.12
CA ALA A 182 -20.01 12.22 -10.44
C ALA A 182 -20.96 11.88 -9.29
N ALA A 183 -21.37 10.62 -9.16
CA ALA A 183 -22.33 10.20 -8.14
C ALA A 183 -21.83 10.47 -6.71
N GLY A 184 -20.51 10.36 -6.49
CA GLY A 184 -19.86 10.68 -5.21
C GLY A 184 -19.70 12.19 -4.95
N GLY A 185 -19.84 13.03 -5.98
CA GLY A 185 -19.59 14.48 -5.91
C GLY A 185 -20.84 15.35 -5.76
N THR A 186 -22.00 14.78 -5.47
CA THR A 186 -23.26 15.52 -5.33
C THR A 186 -23.86 15.31 -3.94
N THR A 187 -23.04 15.41 -2.90
CA THR A 187 -23.45 15.13 -1.52
C THR A 187 -24.17 16.30 -0.86
N GLY A 188 -23.97 17.52 -1.37
CA GLY A 188 -24.45 18.76 -0.76
C GLY A 188 -23.53 19.30 0.33
N ASN A 189 -22.45 18.58 0.66
CA ASN A 189 -21.41 19.07 1.56
C ASN A 189 -20.29 19.75 0.74
N PHE A 190 -20.11 21.05 0.94
CA PHE A 190 -19.14 21.86 0.19
C PHE A 190 -17.72 21.27 0.20
N ILE A 191 -17.15 20.98 1.38
CA ILE A 191 -15.76 20.56 1.49
C ILE A 191 -15.54 19.16 0.88
N TYR A 192 -16.52 18.27 1.02
CA TYR A 192 -16.44 16.94 0.42
C TYR A 192 -16.59 17.00 -1.11
N ASP A 193 -17.57 17.73 -1.62
CA ASP A 193 -17.82 17.87 -3.06
C ASP A 193 -16.66 18.64 -3.76
N PHE A 194 -16.01 19.57 -3.06
CA PHE A 194 -14.78 20.24 -3.51
C PHE A 194 -13.59 19.27 -3.58
N TYR A 195 -13.44 18.44 -2.56
CA TYR A 195 -12.38 17.44 -2.48
C TYR A 195 -12.51 16.37 -3.57
N ILE A 196 -13.65 15.67 -3.64
CA ILE A 196 -13.86 14.54 -4.55
C ILE A 196 -14.14 15.01 -5.99
N GLY A 197 -14.62 16.24 -6.18
CA GLY A 197 -15.00 16.79 -7.47
C GLY A 197 -16.44 16.47 -7.85
N ARG A 198 -17.11 17.47 -8.42
CA ARG A 198 -18.53 17.38 -8.81
C ARG A 198 -18.74 16.86 -10.22
N GLU A 199 -18.00 17.37 -11.19
CA GLU A 199 -18.11 16.98 -12.60
C GLU A 199 -17.27 15.74 -12.87
N LEU A 200 -17.83 14.76 -13.61
CA LEU A 200 -17.17 13.48 -13.87
C LEU A 200 -15.97 13.65 -14.80
N ASN A 201 -16.15 14.23 -15.99
CA ASN A 201 -15.05 14.40 -16.97
C ASN A 201 -15.06 15.83 -17.53
N PRO A 202 -14.58 16.82 -16.75
CA PRO A 202 -14.62 18.21 -17.17
C PRO A 202 -13.67 18.46 -18.35
N ARG A 203 -14.22 19.13 -19.36
CA ARG A 203 -13.54 19.45 -20.61
C ARG A 203 -13.51 20.95 -20.82
N VAL A 204 -12.36 21.45 -21.28
CA VAL A 204 -12.17 22.86 -21.62
C VAL A 204 -11.70 22.97 -23.05
N THR A 205 -12.37 23.81 -23.83
CA THR A 205 -11.92 24.15 -25.18
C THR A 205 -11.01 25.35 -25.11
N LEU A 206 -9.72 25.13 -25.34
CA LEU A 206 -8.70 26.17 -25.35
C LEU A 206 -8.51 26.68 -26.78
N PRO A 207 -8.41 28.01 -27.00
CA PRO A 207 -8.03 28.55 -28.30
C PRO A 207 -6.73 27.90 -28.79
N LEU A 208 -6.69 27.49 -30.06
CA LEU A 208 -5.55 26.84 -30.74
C LEU A 208 -5.21 25.42 -30.25
N LEU A 209 -5.48 25.08 -28.99
CA LEU A 209 -5.17 23.77 -28.39
C LEU A 209 -6.33 22.78 -28.46
N GLY A 210 -7.55 23.22 -28.77
CA GLY A 210 -8.72 22.34 -28.91
C GLY A 210 -9.34 21.94 -27.58
N GLU A 211 -10.19 20.91 -27.59
CA GLU A 211 -10.86 20.41 -26.39
C GLU A 211 -9.95 19.46 -25.61
N VAL A 212 -9.60 19.85 -24.38
CA VAL A 212 -8.79 19.07 -23.46
C VAL A 212 -9.70 18.51 -22.37
N ASP A 213 -9.61 17.20 -22.16
CA ASP A 213 -10.16 16.55 -20.98
C ASP A 213 -9.18 16.71 -19.82
N ILE A 214 -9.57 17.52 -18.83
CA ILE A 214 -8.65 18.00 -17.79
C ILE A 214 -8.11 16.84 -16.97
N LYS A 215 -8.98 15.87 -16.65
CA LYS A 215 -8.65 14.74 -15.80
C LYS A 215 -7.63 13.84 -16.47
N THR A 216 -7.93 13.33 -17.66
CA THR A 216 -7.00 12.44 -18.36
C THR A 216 -5.68 13.13 -18.70
N TRP A 217 -5.68 14.44 -19.00
CA TRP A 217 -4.45 15.16 -19.23
C TRP A 217 -3.60 15.31 -17.95
N CYS A 218 -4.19 15.70 -16.82
CA CYS A 218 -3.46 15.85 -15.55
C CYS A 218 -2.88 14.53 -15.04
N GLU A 219 -3.67 13.45 -15.11
CA GLU A 219 -3.33 12.12 -14.60
C GLU A 219 -2.02 11.56 -15.20
N VAL A 220 -1.76 11.79 -16.50
CA VAL A 220 -0.68 11.11 -17.22
C VAL A 220 0.42 12.01 -17.78
N CYS A 221 0.11 13.27 -18.10
CA CYS A 221 1.06 14.15 -18.81
C CYS A 221 1.96 14.93 -17.84
N PRO A 222 1.47 15.96 -17.11
CA PRO A 222 2.34 16.88 -16.37
C PRO A 222 2.98 16.23 -15.14
N GLY A 223 2.20 15.49 -14.33
CA GLY A 223 2.69 14.95 -13.06
C GLY A 223 3.77 13.89 -13.23
N LEU A 224 3.48 12.87 -14.05
CA LEU A 224 4.39 11.75 -14.29
C LEU A 224 5.67 12.18 -15.00
N THR A 225 5.60 13.11 -15.95
CA THR A 225 6.81 13.61 -16.62
C THR A 225 7.64 14.49 -15.70
N ALA A 226 7.00 15.32 -14.87
CA ALA A 226 7.71 16.11 -13.86
C ALA A 226 8.43 15.24 -12.82
N TRP A 227 7.89 14.06 -12.48
CA TRP A 227 8.57 13.09 -11.63
C TRP A 227 9.94 12.69 -12.21
N ILE A 228 10.01 12.30 -13.49
CA ILE A 228 11.29 11.96 -14.14
C ILE A 228 12.23 13.18 -14.16
N LEU A 229 11.71 14.38 -14.43
CA LEU A 229 12.53 15.60 -14.46
C LEU A 229 13.14 15.93 -13.10
N LEU A 230 12.39 15.74 -12.01
CA LEU A 230 12.89 15.90 -10.64
C LEU A 230 14.00 14.87 -10.35
N ASP A 231 13.76 13.60 -10.68
CA ASP A 231 14.75 12.53 -10.50
C ASP A 231 16.06 12.82 -11.23
N LEU A 232 15.99 13.27 -12.50
CA LEU A 232 17.16 13.65 -13.28
C LEU A 232 17.88 14.88 -12.72
N ALA A 233 17.13 15.88 -12.23
CA ALA A 233 17.71 17.04 -11.56
C ALA A 233 18.46 16.65 -10.28
N PHE A 234 17.93 15.69 -9.51
CA PHE A 234 18.59 15.15 -8.32
C PHE A 234 19.83 14.32 -8.64
N ILE A 235 19.85 13.58 -9.75
CA ILE A 235 21.09 12.95 -10.25
C ILE A 235 22.16 14.00 -10.57
N ALA A 236 21.76 15.06 -11.28
CA ALA A 236 22.67 16.17 -11.60
C ALA A 236 23.18 16.86 -10.32
N GLN A 237 22.31 17.07 -9.33
CA GLN A 237 22.69 17.61 -8.02
C GLN A 237 23.73 16.75 -7.31
N GLN A 238 23.56 15.42 -7.31
CA GLN A 238 24.51 14.51 -6.69
C GLN A 238 25.89 14.64 -7.34
N TYR A 239 25.93 14.69 -8.68
CA TYR A 239 27.18 14.88 -9.41
C TYR A 239 27.85 16.23 -9.09
N ARG A 240 27.09 17.34 -9.04
CA ARG A 240 27.63 18.65 -8.65
C ARG A 240 28.13 18.67 -7.20
N SER A 241 27.51 17.89 -6.31
CA SER A 241 27.83 17.86 -4.89
C SER A 241 29.03 16.98 -4.55
N TYR A 242 29.26 15.90 -5.31
CA TYR A 242 30.25 14.87 -4.97
C TYR A 242 31.28 14.57 -6.09
N GLY A 243 31.03 15.01 -7.32
CA GLY A 243 31.84 14.67 -8.50
C GLY A 243 31.61 13.26 -9.04
N TYR A 244 30.68 12.49 -8.45
CA TYR A 244 30.30 11.14 -8.89
C TYR A 244 28.81 10.88 -8.65
N ILE A 245 28.30 9.80 -9.25
CA ILE A 245 26.90 9.37 -9.12
C ILE A 245 26.87 7.96 -8.52
N SER A 246 25.96 7.72 -7.57
CA SER A 246 25.85 6.44 -6.88
C SER A 246 25.03 5.40 -7.66
N ASP A 247 25.32 4.11 -7.45
CA ASP A 247 24.58 3.03 -8.12
C ASP A 247 23.09 3.01 -7.74
N SER A 248 22.80 3.45 -6.52
CA SER A 248 21.47 3.40 -5.93
C SER A 248 20.56 4.47 -6.50
N ILE A 249 21.07 5.68 -6.77
CA ILE A 249 20.26 6.73 -7.40
C ILE A 249 19.97 6.35 -8.86
N ILE A 250 20.97 5.86 -9.61
CA ILE A 250 20.78 5.43 -11.00
C ILE A 250 19.74 4.31 -11.08
N PHE A 251 19.86 3.30 -10.21
CA PHE A 251 18.90 2.20 -10.20
C PHE A 251 17.49 2.69 -9.87
N THR A 252 17.33 3.48 -8.80
CA THR A 252 16.03 4.00 -8.34
C THR A 252 15.35 4.81 -9.44
N THR A 253 16.03 5.80 -10.00
CA THR A 253 15.46 6.67 -11.02
C THR A 253 15.20 5.92 -12.33
N ALA A 254 16.00 4.90 -12.67
CA ALA A 254 15.75 4.07 -13.85
C ALA A 254 14.48 3.22 -13.72
N VAL A 255 14.24 2.61 -12.56
CA VAL A 255 13.00 1.82 -12.34
C VAL A 255 11.77 2.71 -12.24
N GLN A 256 11.89 3.91 -11.67
CA GLN A 256 10.83 4.92 -11.62
C GLN A 256 10.51 5.45 -13.04
N ALA A 257 11.52 5.80 -13.83
CA ALA A 257 11.35 6.21 -15.22
C ALA A 257 10.73 5.08 -16.08
N TYR A 258 11.12 3.83 -15.87
CA TYR A 258 10.47 2.68 -16.53
C TYR A 258 8.98 2.61 -16.18
N TYR A 259 8.63 2.76 -14.91
CA TYR A 259 7.24 2.72 -14.45
C TYR A 259 6.41 3.82 -15.12
N VAL A 260 6.91 5.06 -15.11
CA VAL A 260 6.26 6.21 -15.77
C VAL A 260 6.09 5.98 -17.26
N LEU A 261 7.18 5.68 -17.97
CA LEU A 261 7.16 5.57 -19.44
C LEU A 261 6.33 4.36 -19.88
N SER A 262 6.36 3.26 -19.13
CA SER A 262 5.49 2.10 -19.40
C SER A 262 4.02 2.43 -19.17
N SER A 263 3.68 3.30 -18.21
CA SER A 263 2.31 3.77 -17.98
C SER A 263 1.84 4.68 -19.13
N GLN A 264 2.65 5.67 -19.49
CA GLN A 264 2.37 6.58 -20.61
C GLN A 264 2.31 5.87 -21.97
N TYR A 265 3.05 4.78 -22.16
CA TYR A 265 2.94 3.97 -23.38
C TYR A 265 1.59 3.24 -23.46
N ASN A 266 1.03 2.82 -22.33
CA ASN A 266 -0.26 2.14 -22.23
C ASN A 266 -1.36 3.07 -21.69
N GLU A 267 -1.32 4.35 -22.10
CA GLU A 267 -2.15 5.44 -21.60
C GLU A 267 -3.65 5.12 -21.61
N SER A 268 -4.15 4.46 -22.67
CA SER A 268 -5.57 4.13 -22.81
C SER A 268 -6.14 3.21 -21.72
N SER A 269 -5.28 2.53 -20.95
CA SER A 269 -5.72 1.69 -19.84
C SER A 269 -6.38 2.48 -18.69
N ILE A 270 -6.05 3.76 -18.53
CA ILE A 270 -6.65 4.65 -17.52
C ILE A 270 -8.16 4.84 -17.72
N LEU A 271 -8.66 4.71 -18.95
CA LEU A 271 -10.09 4.91 -19.29
C LEU A 271 -11.03 3.92 -18.61
N THR A 272 -10.49 2.88 -17.98
CA THR A 272 -11.24 1.88 -17.21
C THR A 272 -11.03 1.99 -15.71
N MET A 273 -10.21 2.94 -15.25
CA MET A 273 -9.92 3.18 -13.83
C MET A 273 -11.04 3.96 -13.15
N MET A 274 -11.08 3.85 -11.82
CA MET A 274 -12.09 4.50 -10.96
C MET A 274 -12.01 6.03 -11.09
N ASP A 275 -10.80 6.56 -11.16
CA ASP A 275 -10.53 7.99 -11.31
C ASP A 275 -11.26 8.58 -12.52
N ILE A 276 -11.24 7.89 -13.67
CA ILE A 276 -11.95 8.33 -14.90
C ILE A 276 -13.44 8.00 -14.90
N THR A 277 -13.82 6.82 -14.39
CA THR A 277 -15.16 6.26 -14.61
C THR A 277 -16.18 6.56 -13.52
N THR A 278 -15.75 6.91 -12.30
CA THR A 278 -16.64 7.13 -11.16
C THR A 278 -16.36 8.39 -10.38
N ASP A 279 -15.09 8.74 -10.19
CA ASP A 279 -14.69 9.84 -9.31
C ASP A 279 -14.81 11.16 -10.05
N GLY A 280 -15.12 12.25 -9.36
CA GLY A 280 -15.13 13.58 -9.99
C GLY A 280 -13.70 14.11 -10.17
N MET A 281 -13.55 15.17 -10.96
CA MET A 281 -12.29 15.94 -10.95
C MET A 281 -12.42 17.08 -9.93
N GLY A 282 -11.76 16.93 -8.79
CA GLY A 282 -11.73 17.90 -7.68
C GLY A 282 -10.32 18.10 -7.15
N PHE A 283 -10.21 18.57 -5.90
CA PHE A 283 -8.90 18.75 -5.26
C PHE A 283 -8.10 17.46 -5.14
N MET A 284 -8.74 16.34 -4.82
CA MET A 284 -8.08 15.05 -4.66
C MET A 284 -7.23 14.68 -5.89
N LEU A 285 -7.84 14.67 -7.09
CA LEU A 285 -7.14 14.33 -8.32
C LEU A 285 -6.22 15.47 -8.77
N SER A 286 -6.69 16.73 -8.72
CA SER A 286 -5.87 17.88 -9.14
C SER A 286 -4.55 17.97 -8.35
N PHE A 287 -4.62 17.84 -7.02
CA PHE A 287 -3.44 17.84 -6.14
C PHE A 287 -2.65 16.53 -6.25
N GLY A 288 -3.35 15.39 -6.32
CA GLY A 288 -2.76 14.08 -6.50
C GLY A 288 -1.83 14.03 -7.72
N ASP A 289 -2.34 14.47 -8.86
CA ASP A 289 -1.66 14.37 -10.15
C ASP A 289 -0.47 15.33 -10.24
N ILE A 290 -0.66 16.62 -9.95
CA ILE A 290 0.35 17.64 -10.27
C ILE A 290 1.26 17.99 -9.09
N VAL A 291 0.91 17.59 -7.86
CA VAL A 291 1.71 17.88 -6.66
C VAL A 291 2.18 16.59 -6.01
N TRP A 292 1.25 15.72 -5.62
CA TRP A 292 1.61 14.55 -4.82
C TRP A 292 2.53 13.60 -5.56
N VAL A 293 2.18 13.22 -6.80
CA VAL A 293 2.99 12.31 -7.63
C VAL A 293 4.42 12.83 -7.83
N PRO A 294 4.66 14.00 -8.45
CA PRO A 294 6.04 14.42 -8.73
C PRO A 294 6.86 14.69 -7.46
N PHE A 295 6.30 15.35 -6.45
CA PHE A 295 7.08 15.81 -5.29
C PHE A 295 7.25 14.73 -4.21
N LEU A 296 6.27 13.84 -4.00
CA LEU A 296 6.45 12.74 -3.07
C LEU A 296 7.24 11.59 -3.70
N TYR A 297 6.98 11.22 -4.95
CA TYR A 297 7.56 10.00 -5.52
C TYR A 297 9.03 10.18 -5.91
N SER A 298 9.53 11.42 -5.98
CA SER A 298 10.95 11.75 -6.15
C SER A 298 11.72 11.88 -4.82
N THR A 299 11.07 11.64 -3.66
CA THR A 299 11.72 11.78 -2.33
C THR A 299 12.94 10.89 -2.19
N GLN A 300 12.95 9.69 -2.77
CA GLN A 300 14.08 8.77 -2.69
C GLN A 300 15.26 9.26 -3.52
N ALA A 301 15.01 9.79 -4.72
CA ALA A 301 16.05 10.42 -5.54
C ALA A 301 16.63 11.66 -4.84
N ARG A 302 15.77 12.49 -4.25
CA ARG A 302 16.19 13.66 -3.45
C ARG A 302 17.04 13.27 -2.24
N TYR A 303 16.64 12.24 -1.50
CA TYR A 303 17.44 11.71 -0.40
C TYR A 303 18.81 11.23 -0.88
N LEU A 304 18.86 10.44 -1.95
CA LEU A 304 20.10 9.89 -2.48
C LEU A 304 21.01 10.98 -3.05
N ALA A 305 20.46 12.08 -3.57
CA ALA A 305 21.25 13.22 -4.04
C ALA A 305 22.07 13.86 -2.91
N ALA A 306 21.49 13.93 -1.71
CA ALA A 306 22.15 14.44 -0.51
C ALA A 306 22.97 13.38 0.23
N PHE A 307 22.63 12.09 0.13
CA PHE A 307 23.39 10.99 0.74
C PHE A 307 23.63 9.83 -0.25
N PRO A 308 24.81 9.82 -0.93
CA PRO A 308 25.16 8.79 -1.89
C PRO A 308 25.33 7.40 -1.24
N VAL A 309 24.34 6.53 -1.47
CA VAL A 309 24.40 5.11 -1.08
C VAL A 309 24.99 4.29 -2.23
N HIS A 310 25.95 3.43 -1.91
CA HIS A 310 26.52 2.43 -2.81
C HIS A 310 26.15 1.02 -2.32
N LEU A 311 25.22 0.38 -3.01
CA LEU A 311 24.78 -0.97 -2.68
C LEU A 311 25.75 -2.03 -3.22
N GLY A 312 26.39 -1.78 -4.35
CA GLY A 312 27.15 -2.78 -5.09
C GLY A 312 26.22 -3.76 -5.83
N TRP A 313 26.77 -4.36 -6.88
CA TRP A 313 26.02 -5.21 -7.82
C TRP A 313 25.20 -6.34 -7.18
N PRO A 314 25.65 -7.07 -6.15
CA PRO A 314 24.84 -8.15 -5.57
C PRO A 314 23.52 -7.66 -4.94
N ARG A 315 23.57 -6.53 -4.22
CA ARG A 315 22.38 -5.95 -3.59
C ARG A 315 21.47 -5.30 -4.63
N ILE A 316 22.04 -4.62 -5.64
CA ILE A 316 21.28 -4.11 -6.78
C ILE A 316 20.56 -5.24 -7.52
N LEU A 317 21.21 -6.36 -7.78
CA LEU A 317 20.59 -7.53 -8.41
C LEU A 317 19.45 -8.12 -7.56
N GLY A 318 19.61 -8.15 -6.23
CA GLY A 318 18.55 -8.56 -5.31
C GLY A 318 17.32 -7.64 -5.38
N VAL A 319 17.53 -6.33 -5.37
CA VAL A 319 16.43 -5.35 -5.50
C VAL A 319 15.81 -5.40 -6.90
N ALA A 320 16.60 -5.57 -7.95
CA ALA A 320 16.12 -5.75 -9.33
C ALA A 320 15.26 -7.01 -9.47
N ALA A 321 15.61 -8.11 -8.81
CA ALA A 321 14.81 -9.33 -8.82
C ALA A 321 13.41 -9.11 -8.22
N ILE A 322 13.31 -8.33 -7.14
CA ILE A 322 12.02 -7.94 -6.54
C ILE A 322 11.20 -7.12 -7.53
N PHE A 323 11.82 -6.15 -8.21
CA PHE A 323 11.15 -5.30 -9.19
C PHE A 323 10.59 -6.12 -10.37
N VAL A 324 11.44 -6.95 -10.96
CA VAL A 324 11.08 -7.81 -12.10
C VAL A 324 9.97 -8.79 -11.72
N LEU A 325 10.04 -9.38 -10.53
CA LEU A 325 8.99 -10.28 -10.03
C LEU A 325 7.66 -9.54 -9.84
N GLY A 326 7.68 -8.32 -9.27
CA GLY A 326 6.50 -7.48 -9.13
C GLY A 326 5.86 -7.15 -10.48
N ILE A 327 6.66 -6.67 -11.45
CA ILE A 327 6.20 -6.42 -12.83
C ILE A 327 5.61 -7.67 -13.45
N TYR A 328 6.28 -8.81 -13.29
CA TYR A 328 5.83 -10.08 -13.86
C TYR A 328 4.46 -10.46 -13.33
N ILE A 329 4.26 -10.46 -12.00
CA ILE A 329 2.97 -10.76 -11.37
C ILE A 329 1.90 -9.79 -11.87
N PHE A 330 2.18 -8.49 -11.87
CA PHE A 330 1.24 -7.46 -12.31
C PHE A 330 0.80 -7.64 -13.77
N LYS A 331 1.78 -7.77 -14.68
CA LYS A 331 1.53 -7.90 -16.12
C LYS A 331 0.90 -9.25 -16.45
N ALA A 332 1.38 -10.35 -15.88
CA ALA A 332 0.85 -11.69 -16.13
C ALA A 332 -0.62 -11.82 -15.67
N ALA A 333 -0.95 -11.29 -14.49
CA ALA A 333 -2.33 -11.30 -13.99
C ALA A 333 -3.26 -10.46 -14.88
N ASN A 334 -2.85 -9.25 -15.27
CA ASN A 334 -3.67 -8.40 -16.15
C ASN A 334 -3.82 -8.96 -17.56
N ASN A 335 -2.74 -9.49 -18.15
CA ASN A 335 -2.79 -10.12 -19.48
C ASN A 335 -3.67 -11.37 -19.48
N GLN A 336 -3.64 -12.19 -18.42
CA GLN A 336 -4.55 -13.33 -18.29
C GLN A 336 -6.02 -12.89 -18.28
N LYS A 337 -6.35 -11.84 -17.52
CA LYS A 337 -7.71 -11.27 -17.49
C LYS A 337 -8.11 -10.69 -18.85
N HIS A 338 -7.22 -9.98 -19.51
CA HIS A 338 -7.47 -9.37 -20.81
C HIS A 338 -7.72 -10.46 -21.86
N LEU A 339 -6.81 -11.41 -22.01
CA LEU A 339 -6.89 -12.50 -22.97
C LEU A 339 -8.14 -13.36 -22.76
N PHE A 340 -8.49 -13.67 -21.50
CA PHE A 340 -9.73 -14.37 -21.17
C PHE A 340 -11.00 -13.61 -21.61
N ARG A 341 -10.97 -12.27 -21.58
CA ARG A 341 -12.12 -11.44 -21.96
C ARG A 341 -12.21 -11.19 -23.46
N THR A 342 -11.08 -11.11 -24.17
CA THR A 342 -11.04 -10.79 -25.60
C THR A 342 -10.94 -12.02 -26.50
N GLN A 343 -10.21 -13.05 -26.08
CA GLN A 343 -9.97 -14.28 -26.84
C GLN A 343 -10.13 -15.52 -25.94
N PRO A 344 -11.36 -15.86 -25.52
CA PRO A 344 -11.60 -16.92 -24.55
C PRO A 344 -11.21 -18.32 -25.03
N GLU A 345 -11.17 -18.55 -26.34
CA GLU A 345 -10.76 -19.83 -26.93
C GLU A 345 -9.23 -19.99 -27.02
N HIS A 346 -8.46 -18.96 -26.65
CA HIS A 346 -7.01 -19.03 -26.69
C HIS A 346 -6.50 -20.14 -25.74
N PRO A 347 -5.55 -21.01 -26.17
CA PRO A 347 -5.10 -22.18 -25.41
C PRO A 347 -4.67 -21.88 -23.96
N ALA A 348 -4.07 -20.71 -23.73
CA ALA A 348 -3.62 -20.25 -22.42
C ALA A 348 -4.75 -19.97 -21.40
N VAL A 349 -6.00 -19.75 -21.86
CA VAL A 349 -7.13 -19.37 -20.99
C VAL A 349 -8.38 -20.22 -21.16
N ARG A 350 -8.52 -20.98 -22.25
CA ARG A 350 -9.74 -21.77 -22.56
C ARG A 350 -10.14 -22.78 -21.48
N GLY A 351 -9.17 -23.32 -20.75
CA GLY A 351 -9.40 -24.30 -19.68
C GLY A 351 -9.55 -23.69 -18.28
N LEU A 352 -9.49 -22.37 -18.14
CA LEU A 352 -9.55 -21.72 -16.82
C LEU A 352 -10.99 -21.69 -16.31
N SER A 353 -11.17 -22.12 -15.05
CA SER A 353 -12.48 -22.07 -14.40
C SER A 353 -12.97 -20.63 -14.25
N SER A 354 -14.26 -20.43 -14.46
CA SER A 354 -14.90 -19.12 -14.30
C SER A 354 -16.36 -19.25 -13.87
N ILE A 355 -16.88 -18.21 -13.23
CA ILE A 355 -18.29 -18.07 -12.88
C ILE A 355 -18.97 -17.24 -13.96
N ARG A 356 -20.00 -17.81 -14.60
CA ARG A 356 -20.87 -17.06 -15.51
C ARG A 356 -21.87 -16.26 -14.67
N THR A 357 -21.77 -14.95 -14.74
CA THR A 357 -22.65 -14.04 -14.02
C THR A 357 -24.02 -13.93 -14.71
N LYS A 358 -25.06 -13.58 -13.96
CA LYS A 358 -26.42 -13.33 -14.47
C LYS A 358 -26.47 -12.23 -15.55
N ARG A 359 -25.46 -11.35 -15.56
CA ARG A 359 -25.29 -10.27 -16.54
C ARG A 359 -24.63 -10.72 -17.86
N GLY A 360 -24.31 -12.00 -17.99
CA GLY A 360 -23.64 -12.55 -19.17
C GLY A 360 -22.12 -12.36 -19.18
N THR A 361 -21.53 -11.68 -18.20
CA THR A 361 -20.07 -11.58 -18.02
C THR A 361 -19.49 -12.80 -17.30
N ARG A 362 -18.18 -13.01 -17.37
CA ARG A 362 -17.47 -14.11 -16.68
C ARG A 362 -16.46 -13.57 -15.66
N LEU A 363 -16.42 -14.20 -14.48
CA LEU A 363 -15.44 -13.94 -13.42
C LEU A 363 -14.45 -15.10 -13.34
N LEU A 364 -13.16 -14.83 -13.50
CA LEU A 364 -12.13 -15.86 -13.56
C LEU A 364 -11.78 -16.39 -12.17
N THR A 365 -11.91 -17.70 -11.94
CA THR A 365 -11.65 -18.38 -10.66
C THR A 365 -10.40 -19.25 -10.65
N ALA A 366 -9.62 -19.25 -11.73
CA ALA A 366 -8.37 -19.99 -11.89
C ALA A 366 -7.20 -19.07 -12.25
N GLY A 367 -5.99 -19.63 -12.28
CA GLY A 367 -4.77 -18.88 -12.55
C GLY A 367 -4.45 -17.86 -11.44
N TRP A 368 -3.99 -16.68 -11.85
CA TRP A 368 -3.68 -15.55 -10.96
C TRP A 368 -4.90 -15.10 -10.15
N TRP A 369 -6.06 -15.04 -10.81
CA TRP A 369 -7.33 -14.62 -10.20
C TRP A 369 -7.96 -15.72 -9.33
N GLY A 370 -7.45 -16.94 -9.42
CA GLY A 370 -7.73 -18.06 -8.51
C GLY A 370 -6.90 -18.01 -7.22
N LEU A 371 -5.72 -17.39 -7.24
CA LEU A 371 -4.81 -17.27 -6.09
C LEU A 371 -5.27 -16.18 -5.11
N SER A 372 -5.63 -15.02 -5.65
CA SER A 372 -6.16 -13.88 -4.93
C SER A 372 -6.99 -13.04 -5.87
N ARG A 373 -8.05 -12.41 -5.33
CA ARG A 373 -8.96 -11.53 -6.09
C ARG A 373 -8.21 -10.33 -6.69
N HIS A 374 -7.12 -9.91 -6.05
CA HIS A 374 -6.34 -8.73 -6.41
C HIS A 374 -4.83 -9.00 -6.38
N ILE A 375 -4.39 -10.13 -6.95
CA ILE A 375 -2.96 -10.48 -7.03
C ILE A 375 -2.14 -9.47 -7.85
N ASN A 376 -2.79 -8.77 -8.78
CA ASN A 376 -2.18 -7.65 -9.51
C ASN A 376 -1.79 -6.52 -8.55
N TYR A 377 -2.59 -6.23 -7.51
CA TYR A 377 -2.24 -5.19 -6.53
C TYR A 377 -1.05 -5.60 -5.67
N PHE A 378 -0.92 -6.89 -5.36
CA PHE A 378 0.29 -7.40 -4.72
C PHE A 378 1.53 -7.20 -5.62
N GLY A 379 1.43 -7.53 -6.91
CA GLY A 379 2.50 -7.26 -7.88
C GLY A 379 2.84 -5.77 -8.00
N ASP A 380 1.85 -4.88 -7.92
CA ASP A 380 2.04 -3.43 -7.92
C ASP A 380 2.75 -2.95 -6.64
N TRP A 381 2.33 -3.42 -5.46
CA TRP A 381 2.98 -3.09 -4.20
C TRP A 381 4.43 -3.60 -4.14
N MET A 382 4.70 -4.78 -4.70
CA MET A 382 6.06 -5.30 -4.83
C MET A 382 6.95 -4.42 -5.72
N GLN A 383 6.40 -3.80 -6.76
CA GLN A 383 7.13 -2.86 -7.62
C GLN A 383 7.49 -1.57 -6.90
N ALA A 384 6.69 -1.15 -5.91
CA ALA A 384 6.96 0.04 -5.12
C ALA A 384 8.19 -0.10 -4.19
N LEU A 385 8.49 -1.31 -3.72
CA LEU A 385 9.59 -1.58 -2.79
C LEU A 385 10.98 -1.17 -3.36
N PRO A 386 11.35 -1.57 -4.59
CA PRO A 386 12.58 -1.14 -5.27
C PRO A 386 12.80 0.36 -5.39
N PHE A 387 11.77 1.20 -5.22
CA PHE A 387 11.96 2.66 -5.22
C PHE A 387 12.63 3.13 -3.91
N SER A 388 12.39 2.45 -2.80
CA SER A 388 12.87 2.85 -1.47
C SER A 388 14.03 2.00 -0.94
N LEU A 389 14.08 0.71 -1.29
CA LEU A 389 15.13 -0.21 -0.82
C LEU A 389 16.56 0.28 -1.10
N PRO A 390 16.87 0.96 -2.23
CA PRO A 390 18.20 1.50 -2.48
C PRO A 390 18.65 2.61 -1.53
N THR A 391 17.73 3.19 -0.74
CA THR A 391 18.06 4.17 0.31
C THR A 391 18.63 3.53 1.58
N GLY A 392 18.53 2.20 1.71
CA GLY A 392 19.05 1.45 2.85
C GLY A 392 18.37 1.80 4.17
N ILE A 393 19.11 1.68 5.28
CA ILE A 393 18.69 2.20 6.58
C ILE A 393 18.90 3.71 6.55
N ALA A 394 17.92 4.41 5.96
CA ALA A 394 18.03 5.81 5.60
C ALA A 394 18.14 6.72 6.83
N GLY A 395 18.91 7.80 6.70
CA GLY A 395 19.20 8.78 7.74
C GLY A 395 20.53 9.45 7.52
N TYR A 396 20.60 10.79 7.55
CA TYR A 396 21.88 11.52 7.48
C TYR A 396 21.86 12.86 8.19
N MET A 397 23.04 13.35 8.52
CA MET A 397 23.32 14.70 8.99
C MET A 397 24.46 15.31 8.15
N ILE A 398 24.42 16.61 7.95
CA ILE A 398 25.43 17.36 7.21
C ILE A 398 26.24 18.19 8.20
N LEU A 399 27.53 17.93 8.25
CA LEU A 399 28.48 18.61 9.11
C LEU A 399 29.25 19.69 8.31
N PRO A 400 29.56 20.84 8.94
CA PRO A 400 30.37 21.88 8.32
C PRO A 400 31.76 21.38 7.89
N ALA A 401 32.36 22.07 6.91
CA ALA A 401 33.71 21.76 6.46
C ALA A 401 34.72 21.90 7.62
N GLY A 402 35.58 20.89 7.78
CA GLY A 402 36.57 20.84 8.86
C GLY A 402 36.05 20.39 10.23
N ALA A 403 34.79 19.95 10.33
CA ALA A 403 34.26 19.35 11.55
C ALA A 403 35.05 18.07 11.93
N ALA A 404 35.41 17.93 13.21
CA ALA A 404 36.05 16.72 13.72
C ALA A 404 35.01 15.59 13.82
N LEU A 405 35.21 14.51 13.08
CA LEU A 405 34.35 13.33 13.14
C LEU A 405 34.62 12.57 14.44
N THR A 406 33.58 12.34 15.23
CA THR A 406 33.66 11.52 16.43
C THR A 406 33.51 10.03 16.11
N SER A 407 33.84 9.15 17.06
CA SER A 407 33.59 7.71 16.91
C SER A 407 32.09 7.37 16.77
N ALA A 408 31.20 8.21 17.30
CA ALA A 408 29.75 8.09 17.15
C ALA A 408 29.27 8.49 15.74
N ASP A 409 29.99 9.38 15.04
CA ASP A 409 29.68 9.76 13.65
C ASP A 409 30.10 8.67 12.64
N LEU A 410 31.02 7.81 13.04
CA LEU A 410 31.66 6.77 12.21
C LEU A 410 31.14 5.35 12.50
N SER A 411 30.19 5.19 13.43
CA SER A 411 29.87 3.87 14.00
C SER A 411 29.11 2.92 13.07
N ASP A 412 28.57 3.37 11.93
CA ASP A 412 27.76 2.49 11.06
C ASP A 412 27.81 2.75 9.54
N SER A 413 28.58 3.73 9.05
CA SER A 413 28.74 3.97 7.61
C SER A 413 29.85 4.95 7.27
N GLN A 414 30.46 4.73 6.10
CA GLN A 414 31.48 5.61 5.54
C GLN A 414 30.96 7.05 5.38
N SER A 415 31.66 8.03 5.95
CA SER A 415 31.42 9.45 5.71
C SER A 415 31.55 9.79 4.22
N ARG A 416 30.71 10.70 3.72
CA ARG A 416 30.78 11.22 2.34
C ARG A 416 31.19 12.68 2.37
N THR A 417 32.31 13.03 1.73
CA THR A 417 32.76 14.43 1.66
C THR A 417 32.23 15.06 0.37
N MET A 418 31.53 16.17 0.50
CA MET A 418 31.08 17.00 -0.63
C MET A 418 32.25 17.80 -1.21
N LEU A 419 32.13 18.26 -2.45
CA LEU A 419 33.16 19.07 -3.11
C LEU A 419 33.42 20.42 -2.42
N ASP A 420 32.45 20.93 -1.66
CA ASP A 420 32.59 22.15 -0.85
C ASP A 420 33.24 21.90 0.53
N GLY A 421 33.62 20.65 0.83
CA GLY A 421 34.27 20.24 2.06
C GLY A 421 33.31 19.85 3.20
N ARG A 422 31.99 20.04 3.06
CA ARG A 422 31.02 19.51 4.04
C ARG A 422 31.07 17.98 4.07
N VAL A 423 30.76 17.42 5.23
CA VAL A 423 30.79 15.96 5.43
C VAL A 423 29.41 15.46 5.79
N VAL A 424 28.93 14.45 5.07
CA VAL A 424 27.64 13.81 5.31
C VAL A 424 27.87 12.46 5.98
N VAL A 425 27.24 12.26 7.13
CA VAL A 425 27.34 11.05 7.95
C VAL A 425 25.94 10.59 8.37
N GLN A 426 25.76 9.32 8.70
CA GLN A 426 24.47 8.86 9.19
C GLN A 426 24.30 9.13 10.69
N GLY A 427 25.30 8.79 11.52
CA GLY A 427 25.29 9.07 12.95
C GLY A 427 23.97 8.71 13.66
N PRO A 428 23.47 9.55 14.58
CA PRO A 428 22.18 9.37 15.24
C PRO A 428 20.95 9.39 14.32
N ALA A 429 21.07 9.92 13.09
CA ALA A 429 19.97 9.96 12.14
C ALA A 429 19.68 8.59 11.50
N THR A 430 20.59 7.62 11.62
CA THR A 430 20.46 6.27 11.05
C THR A 430 19.09 5.65 11.37
N GLY A 431 18.35 5.26 10.34
CA GLY A 431 17.02 4.65 10.43
C GLY A 431 15.86 5.66 10.49
N TRP A 432 16.09 6.87 10.99
CA TRP A 432 15.04 7.90 11.04
C TRP A 432 14.66 8.44 9.67
N GLY A 433 15.60 8.48 8.73
CA GLY A 433 15.34 8.87 7.33
C GLY A 433 14.37 7.94 6.61
N MET A 434 14.14 6.72 7.12
CA MET A 434 13.17 5.78 6.55
C MET A 434 11.74 6.32 6.61
N ILE A 435 11.43 7.20 7.56
CA ILE A 435 10.12 7.89 7.64
C ILE A 435 9.83 8.63 6.35
N PHE A 436 10.84 9.17 5.67
CA PHE A 436 10.66 9.89 4.40
C PHE A 436 10.77 8.95 3.21
N THR A 437 11.82 8.11 3.16
CA THR A 437 12.10 7.32 1.95
C THR A 437 11.16 6.12 1.78
N TYR A 438 10.67 5.53 2.87
CA TYR A 438 9.73 4.39 2.85
C TYR A 438 8.26 4.81 3.05
N PHE A 439 7.98 6.10 3.29
CA PHE A 439 6.59 6.58 3.35
C PHE A 439 5.83 6.24 2.08
N TYR A 440 6.46 6.34 0.92
CA TYR A 440 5.86 5.96 -0.36
C TYR A 440 5.33 4.51 -0.34
N VAL A 441 6.13 3.55 0.14
CA VAL A 441 5.72 2.13 0.20
C VAL A 441 4.54 1.93 1.15
N LEU A 442 4.55 2.61 2.30
CA LEU A 442 3.46 2.58 3.27
C LEU A 442 2.18 3.20 2.69
N TYR A 443 2.29 4.42 2.18
CA TYR A 443 1.21 5.16 1.53
C TYR A 443 0.59 4.33 0.39
N PHE A 444 1.43 3.77 -0.50
CA PHE A 444 0.96 3.00 -1.63
C PHE A 444 0.26 1.70 -1.18
N GLY A 445 0.77 1.05 -0.13
CA GLY A 445 0.08 -0.09 0.49
C GLY A 445 -1.30 0.28 1.03
N VAL A 446 -1.42 1.41 1.74
CA VAL A 446 -2.72 1.92 2.24
C VAL A 446 -3.66 2.27 1.08
N LEU A 447 -3.16 2.92 0.03
CA LEU A 447 -3.91 3.25 -1.17
C LEU A 447 -4.46 1.99 -1.84
N LEU A 448 -3.64 0.94 -2.01
CA LEU A 448 -4.06 -0.32 -2.62
C LEU A 448 -5.10 -1.07 -1.78
N ILE A 449 -4.99 -1.03 -0.45
CA ILE A 449 -6.02 -1.59 0.45
C ILE A 449 -7.33 -0.82 0.31
N HIS A 450 -7.27 0.51 0.27
CA HIS A 450 -8.45 1.33 0.06
C HIS A 450 -9.10 1.05 -1.31
N ARG A 451 -8.28 0.96 -2.37
CA ARG A 451 -8.70 0.64 -3.73
C ARG A 451 -9.34 -0.74 -3.83
N GLU A 452 -8.77 -1.77 -3.17
CA GLU A 452 -9.36 -3.11 -3.12
C GLU A 452 -10.75 -3.10 -2.50
N ARG A 453 -10.93 -2.36 -1.40
CA ARG A 453 -12.24 -2.27 -0.72
C ARG A 453 -13.29 -1.60 -1.59
N ARG A 454 -12.94 -0.53 -2.30
CA ARG A 454 -13.83 0.15 -3.25
C ARG A 454 -14.19 -0.75 -4.43
N ASP A 455 -13.20 -1.45 -4.99
CA ASP A 455 -13.43 -2.42 -6.07
C ASP A 455 -14.33 -3.58 -5.63
N ASP A 456 -14.15 -4.11 -4.41
CA ASP A 456 -15.00 -5.18 -3.85
C ASP A 456 -16.43 -4.69 -3.69
N ALA A 457 -16.64 -3.47 -3.17
CA ALA A 457 -17.95 -2.86 -3.02
C ALA A 457 -18.64 -2.65 -4.37
N MET A 458 -17.90 -2.13 -5.36
CA MET A 458 -18.39 -1.94 -6.72
C MET A 458 -18.75 -3.27 -7.40
N CYS A 459 -17.91 -4.30 -7.24
CA CYS A 459 -18.20 -5.63 -7.78
C CYS A 459 -19.38 -6.30 -7.06
N ALA A 460 -19.54 -6.09 -5.75
CA ALA A 460 -20.69 -6.56 -4.99
C ALA A 460 -21.99 -5.92 -5.49
N LYS A 461 -22.00 -4.60 -5.71
CA LYS A 461 -23.14 -3.89 -6.30
C LYS A 461 -23.41 -4.33 -7.75
N LYS A 462 -22.35 -4.60 -8.52
CA LYS A 462 -22.43 -4.94 -9.94
C LYS A 462 -22.90 -6.37 -10.22
N TYR A 463 -22.47 -7.35 -9.43
CA TYR A 463 -22.69 -8.79 -9.67
C TYR A 463 -23.49 -9.50 -8.57
N GLY A 464 -23.76 -8.86 -7.42
CA GLY A 464 -24.64 -9.39 -6.38
C GLY A 464 -24.22 -10.78 -5.87
N GLU A 465 -25.13 -11.75 -5.92
CA GLU A 465 -24.89 -13.13 -5.46
C GLU A 465 -23.75 -13.84 -6.20
N ASP A 466 -23.51 -13.50 -7.47
CA ASP A 466 -22.40 -14.08 -8.23
C ASP A 466 -21.06 -13.62 -7.65
N TRP A 467 -20.99 -12.38 -7.14
CA TRP A 467 -19.81 -11.88 -6.43
C TRP A 467 -19.62 -12.59 -5.09
N LYS A 468 -20.69 -12.81 -4.32
CA LYS A 468 -20.60 -13.56 -3.06
C LYS A 468 -20.08 -14.98 -3.29
N THR A 469 -20.56 -15.63 -4.36
CA THR A 469 -20.05 -16.94 -4.79
C THR A 469 -18.57 -16.86 -5.15
N TYR A 470 -18.19 -15.89 -5.98
CA TYR A 470 -16.79 -15.65 -6.33
C TYR A 470 -15.88 -15.48 -5.10
N ARG A 471 -16.30 -14.67 -4.12
CA ARG A 471 -15.58 -14.47 -2.86
C ARG A 471 -15.35 -15.77 -2.11
N ARG A 472 -16.37 -16.62 -2.00
CA ARG A 472 -16.27 -17.92 -1.34
C ARG A 472 -15.31 -18.86 -2.08
N THR A 473 -15.39 -18.90 -3.41
CA THR A 473 -14.52 -19.75 -4.25
C THR A 473 -13.05 -19.38 -4.14
N ILE A 474 -12.71 -18.09 -4.14
CA ILE A 474 -11.30 -17.67 -4.01
C ILE A 474 -10.80 -17.89 -2.58
N ALA A 475 -11.60 -17.59 -1.56
CA ALA A 475 -11.23 -17.84 -0.17
C ALA A 475 -10.99 -19.34 0.09
N SER A 476 -11.83 -20.22 -0.45
CA SER A 476 -11.63 -21.66 -0.33
C SER A 476 -10.40 -22.14 -1.10
N SER A 477 -10.11 -21.59 -2.29
CA SER A 477 -8.87 -21.91 -3.03
C SER A 477 -7.61 -21.44 -2.29
N HIS A 478 -7.65 -20.26 -1.68
CA HIS A 478 -6.54 -19.74 -0.87
C HIS A 478 -6.29 -20.60 0.37
N ASN A 479 -7.35 -20.96 1.10
CA ASN A 479 -7.27 -21.86 2.25
C ASN A 479 -6.80 -23.27 1.84
N ALA A 480 -7.29 -23.80 0.72
CA ALA A 480 -6.86 -25.10 0.19
C ALA A 480 -5.38 -25.08 -0.25
N ARG A 481 -4.85 -23.96 -0.74
CA ARG A 481 -3.42 -23.82 -1.11
C ARG A 481 -2.50 -23.62 0.09
N LEU A 482 -2.94 -22.90 1.10
CA LEU A 482 -2.25 -22.86 2.40
C LEU A 482 -2.23 -24.27 3.03
N ALA A 483 -3.31 -25.04 2.87
CA ALA A 483 -3.41 -26.45 3.27
C ALA A 483 -2.64 -27.44 2.37
N THR A 484 -2.13 -27.04 1.19
CA THR A 484 -1.21 -27.88 0.39
C THR A 484 0.25 -27.54 0.59
N HIS A 485 0.58 -26.37 1.16
CA HIS A 485 1.96 -26.01 1.57
C HIS A 485 2.24 -26.26 3.06
N CYS A 486 1.22 -26.54 3.87
CA CYS A 486 1.33 -27.28 5.12
C CYS A 486 0.63 -28.62 4.94
N PRO A 487 1.33 -29.77 4.98
CA PRO A 487 0.67 -31.06 4.85
C PRO A 487 -0.20 -31.31 6.10
N GLY A 488 -1.49 -30.99 6.00
CA GLY A 488 -2.48 -31.19 7.06
C GLY A 488 -3.83 -30.66 6.61
N GLY A 489 -4.83 -31.52 6.52
CA GLY A 489 -6.11 -31.26 5.86
C GLY A 489 -6.96 -30.12 6.44
N ASN A 490 -7.99 -29.73 5.69
CA ASN A 490 -8.97 -28.68 5.99
C ASN A 490 -9.72 -28.89 7.33
N HIS A 491 -9.11 -28.51 8.46
CA HIS A 491 -9.78 -28.50 9.76
C HIS A 491 -9.22 -27.35 10.61
N PHE A 492 -9.99 -26.25 10.73
CA PHE A 492 -9.52 -25.06 11.44
C PHE A 492 -10.43 -24.74 12.62
N ILE A 493 -9.81 -24.55 13.79
CA ILE A 493 -10.39 -23.82 14.90
C ILE A 493 -10.31 -22.33 14.56
N ARG A 494 -11.46 -21.65 14.44
CA ARG A 494 -11.54 -20.24 14.01
C ARG A 494 -11.81 -19.33 15.20
N LEU A 495 -10.95 -18.34 15.43
CA LEU A 495 -11.18 -17.30 16.45
C LEU A 495 -12.00 -16.14 15.88
N SER A 496 -13.02 -15.71 16.61
CA SER A 496 -13.78 -14.48 16.32
C SER A 496 -14.09 -13.72 17.61
N GLY A 497 -13.81 -12.42 17.65
CA GLY A 497 -14.16 -11.57 18.79
C GLY A 497 -13.84 -10.09 18.49
N PRO A 498 -14.58 -9.14 19.09
CA PRO A 498 -14.48 -7.72 18.76
C PRO A 498 -13.16 -7.03 19.16
N HIS A 499 -12.24 -7.69 19.87
CA HIS A 499 -11.06 -7.03 20.43
C HIS A 499 -9.72 -7.80 20.41
N LEU A 500 -9.54 -8.88 19.62
CA LEU A 500 -8.27 -9.64 19.68
C LEU A 500 -7.65 -9.94 18.32
N VAL A 501 -6.42 -9.43 18.15
CA VAL A 501 -5.46 -9.81 17.12
C VAL A 501 -4.72 -11.07 17.60
N PRO A 502 -4.73 -12.20 16.85
CA PRO A 502 -3.95 -13.38 17.20
C PRO A 502 -2.47 -13.00 17.30
N GLY A 503 -1.84 -13.26 18.46
CA GLY A 503 -0.41 -13.01 18.69
C GLY A 503 -0.04 -11.86 19.64
N LYS A 504 -1.02 -11.06 20.13
CA LYS A 504 -0.76 -10.00 21.13
C LYS A 504 -0.97 -10.39 22.59
N ILE A 505 -1.66 -11.50 22.90
CA ILE A 505 -1.96 -11.88 24.29
C ILE A 505 -1.37 -13.24 24.70
N ILE A 506 -1.39 -14.24 23.81
CA ILE A 506 -0.94 -15.59 24.13
C ILE A 506 0.15 -16.00 23.12
N LYS A 507 1.34 -16.33 23.63
CA LYS A 507 2.45 -16.88 22.86
C LYS A 507 2.96 -18.15 23.57
N PRO A 508 3.22 -19.26 22.86
CA PRO A 508 2.92 -19.54 21.43
C PRO A 508 1.41 -19.66 21.11
N ASN A 509 1.05 -19.73 19.82
CA ASN A 509 -0.34 -19.66 19.35
C ASN A 509 -1.02 -21.04 19.36
N PRO A 510 -1.93 -21.33 20.30
CA PRO A 510 -2.58 -22.65 20.44
C PRO A 510 -3.41 -23.04 19.19
N VAL A 511 -3.96 -22.05 18.48
CA VAL A 511 -4.74 -22.29 17.25
C VAL A 511 -3.85 -22.75 16.10
N ALA A 512 -2.61 -22.24 16.03
CA ALA A 512 -1.65 -22.71 15.05
C ALA A 512 -1.24 -24.16 15.33
N ARG A 513 -1.16 -24.57 16.61
CA ARG A 513 -0.87 -25.95 17.01
C ARG A 513 -2.02 -26.89 16.64
N HIS A 514 -3.27 -26.52 16.93
CA HIS A 514 -4.45 -27.28 16.49
C HIS A 514 -4.56 -27.37 14.96
N ALA A 515 -4.23 -26.30 14.23
CA ALA A 515 -4.21 -26.33 12.76
C ALA A 515 -3.11 -27.23 12.19
N ARG A 516 -2.00 -27.41 12.91
CA ARG A 516 -0.89 -28.28 12.50
C ARG A 516 -1.16 -29.75 12.77
N LEU A 517 -1.81 -30.09 13.89
CA LEU A 517 -1.86 -31.46 14.41
C LEU A 517 -3.26 -32.07 14.51
N GLY A 518 -4.30 -31.23 14.59
CA GLY A 518 -5.68 -31.67 14.83
C GLY A 518 -6.55 -31.71 13.57
N ALA A 519 -7.68 -32.39 13.67
CA ALA A 519 -8.75 -32.47 12.67
C ALA A 519 -10.11 -31.92 13.17
N ALA A 520 -10.21 -31.52 14.44
CA ALA A 520 -11.42 -30.97 15.04
C ALA A 520 -11.67 -29.53 14.54
N THR A 521 -12.94 -29.20 14.31
CA THR A 521 -13.37 -27.88 13.82
C THR A 521 -14.30 -27.24 14.85
N LYS A 522 -13.93 -26.07 15.37
CA LYS A 522 -14.74 -25.29 16.33
C LYS A 522 -14.58 -23.79 16.06
N THR A 523 -15.64 -23.02 16.23
CA THR A 523 -15.53 -21.55 16.30
C THR A 523 -15.37 -21.15 17.75
N LEU A 524 -14.33 -20.37 18.04
CA LEU A 524 -14.00 -19.92 19.39
C LEU A 524 -14.18 -18.42 19.52
N TYR A 525 -14.75 -17.99 20.64
CA TYR A 525 -14.88 -16.60 21.02
C TYR A 525 -14.08 -16.36 22.29
N VAL A 526 -13.02 -15.56 22.19
CA VAL A 526 -12.10 -15.33 23.31
C VAL A 526 -12.33 -13.94 23.89
N TYR A 527 -12.52 -13.89 25.21
CA TYR A 527 -12.83 -12.66 25.94
C TYR A 527 -11.86 -12.44 27.11
N TYR A 528 -11.61 -11.18 27.44
CA TYR A 528 -11.02 -10.79 28.71
C TYR A 528 -12.14 -10.44 29.68
N SER A 529 -12.25 -11.17 30.79
CA SER A 529 -13.29 -10.99 31.80
C SER A 529 -12.64 -10.95 33.19
N PRO A 530 -12.38 -9.75 33.75
CA PRO A 530 -11.68 -9.60 35.04
C PRO A 530 -12.32 -10.34 36.23
N GLY A 531 -13.61 -10.68 36.13
CA GLY A 531 -14.34 -11.44 37.16
C GLY A 531 -14.08 -12.95 37.15
N VAL A 532 -13.38 -13.47 36.13
CA VAL A 532 -12.92 -14.86 36.10
C VAL A 532 -11.60 -14.95 36.89
N PRO A 533 -11.45 -15.88 37.86
CA PRO A 533 -10.21 -16.00 38.62
C PRO A 533 -9.01 -16.45 37.78
N THR A 534 -9.22 -17.35 36.82
CA THR A 534 -8.16 -17.98 36.01
C THR A 534 -8.51 -17.94 34.51
N ALA A 535 -9.01 -19.03 33.95
CA ALA A 535 -9.63 -19.14 32.65
C ALA A 535 -10.83 -20.10 32.75
N GLU A 536 -11.82 -19.90 31.90
CA GLU A 536 -12.96 -20.81 31.79
C GLU A 536 -13.44 -20.90 30.35
N ALA A 537 -13.97 -22.06 29.98
CA ALA A 537 -14.53 -22.31 28.66
C ALA A 537 -15.83 -23.10 28.72
N ASN A 538 -16.63 -22.99 27.66
CA ASN A 538 -17.85 -23.76 27.50
C ASN A 538 -17.92 -24.45 26.14
N TYR A 539 -18.81 -25.44 26.02
CA TYR A 539 -18.98 -26.17 24.76
C TYR A 539 -19.45 -25.31 23.58
N ASN A 540 -20.02 -24.13 23.80
CA ASN A 540 -20.43 -23.23 22.71
C ASN A 540 -19.23 -22.52 22.05
N GLY A 541 -18.03 -22.66 22.60
CA GLY A 541 -16.80 -22.09 22.07
C GLY A 541 -16.39 -20.79 22.73
N ASP A 542 -17.06 -20.35 23.79
CA ASP A 542 -16.59 -19.18 24.55
C ASP A 542 -15.42 -19.58 25.45
N ILE A 543 -14.36 -18.79 25.43
CA ILE A 543 -13.22 -18.88 26.34
C ILE A 543 -13.02 -17.52 26.98
N ARG A 544 -12.94 -17.46 28.31
CA ARG A 544 -12.76 -16.22 29.05
C ARG A 544 -11.49 -16.31 29.90
N PHE A 545 -10.62 -15.32 29.76
CA PHE A 545 -9.44 -15.17 30.61
C PHE A 545 -9.66 -14.10 31.67
N GLY A 546 -9.28 -14.45 32.89
CA GLY A 546 -9.33 -13.64 34.10
C GLY A 546 -8.33 -12.49 34.13
N SER A 547 -8.24 -11.80 35.27
CA SER A 547 -7.29 -10.70 35.43
C SER A 547 -5.82 -11.14 35.55
N ASP A 548 -5.57 -12.35 36.05
CA ASP A 548 -4.22 -12.90 36.21
C ASP A 548 -3.61 -13.28 34.85
N ARG A 549 -2.53 -12.57 34.50
CA ARG A 549 -1.78 -12.79 33.26
C ARG A 549 -1.02 -14.12 33.25
N SER A 550 -0.76 -14.72 34.41
CA SER A 550 -0.06 -16.01 34.52
C SER A 550 -0.81 -17.13 33.81
N TYR A 551 -2.15 -17.05 33.71
CA TYR A 551 -3.02 -18.00 33.02
C TYR A 551 -3.19 -17.68 31.52
N MET A 552 -2.70 -16.55 31.02
CA MET A 552 -2.80 -16.18 29.59
C MET A 552 -1.65 -16.78 28.77
N ASN A 553 -1.46 -18.08 28.90
CA ASN A 553 -0.39 -18.84 28.28
C ASN A 553 -0.94 -19.95 27.37
N GLU A 554 -0.07 -20.54 26.54
CA GLU A 554 -0.48 -21.56 25.58
C GLU A 554 -1.05 -22.82 26.26
N ARG A 555 -0.46 -23.27 27.37
CA ARG A 555 -0.94 -24.42 28.15
C ARG A 555 -2.42 -24.24 28.52
N THR A 556 -2.72 -23.14 29.19
CA THR A 556 -4.07 -22.83 29.67
C THR A 556 -5.03 -22.73 28.49
N ALA A 557 -4.61 -22.09 27.40
CA ALA A 557 -5.45 -21.98 26.22
C ALA A 557 -5.75 -23.34 25.56
N LEU A 558 -4.79 -24.26 25.48
CA LEU A 558 -5.02 -25.63 24.95
C LEU A 558 -5.96 -26.43 25.85
N HIS A 559 -5.80 -26.29 27.16
CA HIS A 559 -6.72 -26.86 28.14
C HIS A 559 -8.15 -26.33 27.94
N GLU A 560 -8.35 -25.01 27.87
CA GLU A 560 -9.67 -24.42 27.63
C GLU A 560 -10.29 -24.84 26.29
N ILE A 561 -9.46 -24.95 25.23
CA ILE A 561 -9.93 -25.44 23.93
C ILE A 561 -10.46 -26.87 24.04
N SER A 562 -9.83 -27.72 24.86
CA SER A 562 -10.27 -29.11 25.08
C SER A 562 -11.70 -29.17 25.62
N HIS A 563 -12.06 -28.26 26.54
CA HIS A 563 -13.44 -28.14 27.03
C HIS A 563 -14.41 -27.72 25.94
N THR A 564 -14.03 -26.79 25.06
CA THR A 564 -14.89 -26.40 23.93
C THR A 564 -15.13 -27.54 22.93
N LEU A 565 -14.25 -28.54 22.91
CA LEU A 565 -14.34 -29.72 22.07
C LEU A 565 -15.11 -30.88 22.72
N GLY A 566 -15.41 -30.82 24.01
CA GLY A 566 -16.30 -31.77 24.68
C GLY A 566 -15.80 -32.29 26.02
N VAL A 567 -14.50 -32.12 26.33
CA VAL A 567 -13.91 -32.58 27.60
C VAL A 567 -14.67 -31.99 28.78
N GLY A 568 -15.27 -32.84 29.62
CA GLY A 568 -16.04 -32.44 30.79
C GLY A 568 -17.31 -31.62 30.52
N GLN A 569 -17.75 -31.54 29.26
CA GLN A 569 -18.88 -30.71 28.82
C GLN A 569 -19.96 -31.52 28.06
N THR A 570 -19.69 -32.77 27.69
CA THR A 570 -20.64 -33.65 26.98
C THR A 570 -20.88 -34.94 27.78
N SER A 571 -22.11 -35.48 27.70
CA SER A 571 -22.41 -36.80 28.30
C SER A 571 -21.59 -37.92 27.66
N ALA A 572 -21.26 -37.78 26.38
CA ALA A 572 -20.39 -38.71 25.67
C ALA A 572 -18.98 -38.80 26.28
N PHE A 573 -18.41 -37.66 26.71
CA PHE A 573 -17.15 -37.67 27.45
C PHE A 573 -17.27 -38.49 28.74
N ASP A 574 -18.30 -38.24 29.55
CA ASP A 574 -18.50 -38.94 30.82
C ASP A 574 -18.73 -40.45 30.62
N GLU A 575 -19.50 -40.84 29.60
CA GLU A 575 -19.77 -42.23 29.25
C GLU A 575 -18.51 -42.98 28.79
N LEU A 576 -17.71 -42.38 27.89
CA LEU A 576 -16.45 -42.96 27.40
C LEU A 576 -15.37 -43.01 28.49
N CYS A 577 -15.37 -42.02 29.38
CA CYS A 577 -14.51 -42.02 30.55
C CYS A 577 -14.90 -43.11 31.56
N ALA A 578 -16.20 -43.32 31.81
CA ALA A 578 -16.68 -44.34 32.74
C ALA A 578 -16.47 -45.76 32.21
N SER A 579 -16.61 -45.96 30.90
CA SER A 579 -16.36 -47.26 30.26
C SER A 579 -14.87 -47.55 30.09
N GLY A 580 -14.03 -46.52 29.98
CA GLY A 580 -12.62 -46.63 29.60
C GLY A 580 -12.42 -47.05 28.13
N ASP A 581 -13.50 -47.10 27.35
CA ASP A 581 -13.50 -47.56 25.97
C ASP A 581 -13.24 -46.38 25.02
N TRP A 582 -11.97 -46.18 24.70
CA TRP A 582 -11.51 -45.17 23.74
C TRP A 582 -10.87 -45.85 22.53
N PRO A 583 -11.65 -46.21 21.49
CA PRO A 583 -11.17 -47.01 20.35
C PRO A 583 -9.98 -46.42 19.58
N ARG A 584 -9.81 -45.10 19.58
CA ARG A 584 -8.67 -44.41 18.94
C ARG A 584 -7.78 -43.72 19.94
N ALA A 585 -8.34 -43.07 20.97
CA ALA A 585 -7.52 -42.30 21.90
C ALA A 585 -6.64 -43.19 22.79
N LEU A 586 -7.14 -44.34 23.27
CA LEU A 586 -6.35 -45.23 24.14
C LEU A 586 -5.20 -45.92 23.39
N PRO A 587 -5.37 -46.48 22.17
CA PRO A 587 -4.24 -46.98 21.38
C PRO A 587 -3.20 -45.89 21.07
N LEU A 588 -3.66 -44.67 20.79
CA LEU A 588 -2.76 -43.54 20.54
C LEU A 588 -1.92 -43.20 21.78
N LEU A 589 -2.55 -43.10 22.95
CA LEU A 589 -1.84 -42.90 24.22
C LEU A 589 -0.81 -44.01 24.47
N ARG A 590 -1.19 -45.27 24.29
CA ARG A 590 -0.31 -46.43 24.51
C ARG A 590 0.86 -46.48 23.53
N SER A 591 0.72 -45.90 22.35
CA SER A 591 1.85 -45.75 21.40
C SER A 591 2.95 -44.83 21.92
N TRP A 592 2.63 -43.95 22.87
CA TRP A 592 3.56 -43.01 23.47
C TRP A 592 4.09 -43.48 24.83
N ASP A 593 3.21 -44.00 25.67
CA ASP A 593 3.48 -44.22 27.09
C ASP A 593 3.52 -45.70 27.49
N GLY A 594 3.39 -46.60 26.50
CA GLY A 594 3.47 -48.04 26.68
C GLY A 594 2.10 -48.72 26.83
N PRO A 595 2.07 -50.07 26.80
CA PRO A 595 0.83 -50.85 26.71
C PRO A 595 -0.09 -50.72 27.93
N ASP A 596 0.47 -50.39 29.10
CA ASP A 596 -0.27 -50.27 30.36
C ASP A 596 -0.86 -48.87 30.58
N ALA A 597 -0.63 -47.92 29.66
CA ALA A 597 -1.17 -46.58 29.76
C ALA A 597 -2.70 -46.58 29.69
N VAL A 598 -3.33 -45.72 30.50
CA VAL A 598 -4.78 -45.55 30.61
C VAL A 598 -5.16 -44.08 30.60
N ILE A 599 -6.30 -43.75 29.99
CA ILE A 599 -6.90 -42.42 30.06
C ILE A 599 -7.76 -42.38 31.31
N ASN A 600 -7.37 -41.54 32.29
CA ASN A 600 -8.15 -41.31 33.50
C ASN A 600 -8.95 -40.03 33.33
N CYS A 601 -10.19 -40.00 33.83
CA CYS A 601 -11.01 -38.79 33.83
C CYS A 601 -11.55 -38.50 35.23
N GLY A 602 -11.74 -37.21 35.54
CA GLY A 602 -12.29 -36.80 36.82
C GLY A 602 -12.51 -35.30 36.89
N GLY A 603 -13.63 -34.88 37.50
CA GLY A 603 -13.93 -33.46 37.73
C GLY A 603 -13.99 -32.61 36.46
N GLY A 604 -14.40 -33.19 35.33
CA GLY A 604 -14.43 -32.53 34.03
C GLY A 604 -13.10 -32.53 33.26
N HIS A 605 -12.06 -33.17 33.78
CA HIS A 605 -10.72 -33.22 33.20
C HIS A 605 -10.28 -34.65 32.85
N PHE A 606 -9.18 -34.78 32.12
CA PHE A 606 -8.55 -36.08 31.83
C PHE A 606 -7.02 -36.06 32.00
N TRP A 607 -6.42 -37.24 32.11
CA TRP A 607 -4.97 -37.48 32.24
C TRP A 607 -4.57 -38.77 31.50
N PRO A 608 -3.28 -38.93 31.11
CA PRO A 608 -2.24 -37.90 31.07
C PRO A 608 -2.45 -36.98 29.84
N TYR A 609 -1.92 -35.75 29.86
CA TYR A 609 -2.04 -34.74 28.79
C TYR A 609 -3.34 -33.93 28.74
N GLY A 610 -4.10 -33.82 29.83
CA GLY A 610 -5.18 -32.81 29.96
C GLY A 610 -4.66 -31.38 30.15
N LEU A 611 -3.37 -31.22 30.46
CA LEU A 611 -2.70 -29.95 30.74
C LEU A 611 -3.33 -29.21 31.92
N ASN A 612 -3.75 -29.95 32.94
CA ASN A 612 -4.54 -29.43 34.07
C ASN A 612 -3.67 -28.59 35.03
N TYR A 613 -2.40 -28.97 35.18
CA TYR A 613 -1.44 -28.28 36.04
C TYR A 613 -0.24 -27.74 35.25
N ASN A 614 0.47 -26.75 35.80
CA ASN A 614 1.58 -26.10 35.12
C ASN A 614 2.78 -27.02 34.86
N ASP A 615 3.02 -27.99 35.74
CA ASP A 615 4.05 -29.02 35.63
C ASP A 615 3.75 -30.08 34.56
N GLU A 616 2.52 -30.12 34.02
CA GLU A 616 2.18 -30.95 32.86
C GLU A 616 2.68 -30.35 31.53
N TRP A 617 3.16 -29.11 31.52
CA TRP A 617 3.53 -28.42 30.27
C TRP A 617 4.92 -28.81 29.75
N SER A 618 4.95 -29.22 28.48
CA SER A 618 6.12 -29.24 27.62
C SER A 618 5.66 -29.09 26.18
N GLU A 619 6.56 -28.74 25.25
CA GLU A 619 6.22 -28.68 23.81
C GLU A 619 5.66 -30.01 23.31
N THR A 620 6.24 -31.13 23.76
CA THR A 620 5.76 -32.48 23.45
C THR A 620 4.37 -32.74 24.02
N ASN A 621 4.11 -32.32 25.26
CA ASN A 621 2.82 -32.54 25.91
C ASN A 621 1.72 -31.66 25.28
N GLY A 622 2.07 -30.46 24.82
CA GLY A 622 1.16 -29.62 24.02
C GLY A 622 0.75 -30.29 22.71
N ASP A 623 1.68 -30.94 22.01
CA ASP A 623 1.38 -31.70 20.79
C ASP A 623 0.54 -32.96 21.09
N ARG A 624 0.89 -33.70 22.15
CA ARG A 624 0.15 -34.89 22.60
C ARG A 624 -1.27 -34.55 23.05
N ASN A 625 -1.48 -33.44 23.76
CA ASN A 625 -2.81 -32.96 24.12
C ASN A 625 -3.69 -32.77 22.87
N VAL A 626 -3.19 -32.02 21.88
CA VAL A 626 -3.95 -31.78 20.64
C VAL A 626 -4.30 -33.09 19.95
N LEU A 627 -3.32 -33.97 19.73
CA LEU A 627 -3.52 -35.24 19.05
C LEU A 627 -4.50 -36.15 19.80
N LEU A 628 -4.37 -36.22 21.13
CA LEU A 628 -5.19 -37.09 21.97
C LEU A 628 -6.64 -36.59 22.05
N VAL A 629 -6.86 -35.29 22.27
CA VAL A 629 -8.20 -34.68 22.26
C VAL A 629 -8.89 -34.88 20.91
N ASN A 630 -8.15 -34.80 19.80
CA ASN A 630 -8.71 -35.08 18.48
C ASN A 630 -9.09 -36.55 18.28
N ALA A 631 -8.32 -37.48 18.84
CA ALA A 631 -8.68 -38.89 18.85
C ALA A 631 -9.92 -39.14 19.71
N MET A 632 -10.06 -38.46 20.85
CA MET A 632 -11.24 -38.52 21.72
C MET A 632 -12.49 -38.00 21.00
N VAL A 633 -12.39 -36.87 20.27
CA VAL A 633 -13.49 -36.37 19.41
C VAL A 633 -13.85 -37.39 18.34
N ALA A 634 -12.86 -38.06 17.72
CA ALA A 634 -13.13 -39.09 16.72
C ALA A 634 -13.81 -40.34 17.31
N ASP A 635 -13.62 -40.61 18.59
CA ASP A 635 -14.29 -41.68 19.34
C ASP A 635 -15.73 -41.34 19.75
N GLY A 636 -16.19 -40.11 19.48
CA GLY A 636 -17.57 -39.70 19.68
C GLY A 636 -17.80 -38.77 20.88
N MET A 637 -16.73 -38.25 21.49
CA MET A 637 -16.79 -37.13 22.44
C MET A 637 -17.34 -35.87 21.79
#